data_AF-A0A0K6GTV9-F1
#
_entry.id   AF-A0A0K6GTV9-F1
#
_cell.length_a   1.000
_cell.length_b   1.000
_cell.length_c   1.000
_cell.angle_alpha   90.00
_cell.angle_beta   90.00
_cell.angle_gamma   90.00
#
_symmetry.space_group_name_H-M   'P 1'
#
loop_
_entity.id
_entity.type
_entity.pdbx_description
1 polymer ?
#
loop_
_entity_poly.entity_id
_entity_poly.type
_entity_poly.pdbx_seq_one_letter_code
_entity_poly.pdbx_strand_id
1 'polypeptide(L)'
;MNTVPPSPAPAWRGRLHLARWLAFPALLLVLLALYWGSLELAHHTLRQNALDKAAARATHTASAVAVQVNTMAQGLDFVLQNLIASYNDGGTARLDESVATVMQAYPDGTFLQLALADASGRIIYSSLGHAPRVSIADRPHFRAHLKGGTPRLYISAPVLGRVSHRWSLQFSRPVLQDGVFRGVLVASVSPDYISRLFGQIQAGPHDMISLLREDGTYLAQSPGNNPVLGRKVPPDRPFLRQRREASGLYAATSIADGILRINGWQRVPGLPLVAIVGLDREDVLRPVEAQIHSARWRGLWGTLVFLSFGALVNWLLMRQVRQQHLLQTMYDIVPAGVLMVDPSGRIMEANATAHRLLLADTLAGRTLAEVCGPLMASADGVHRLTEIARWLTLGAGQRLHGILLHQPAGPDRPARWLSLSVACAPDPRLGFVLALNNVTAQHEAQARLAESEERLTLALEGGSLALWDWDIPSGCIAYDGRWSLILGRPLNHRITDVTAWKNLLHPADREAMEASIQAHFAGSDSRYEAEYRLARADGDWVWIQVRGQILRDPATGAPLRALGTALDITARKSDEAERVALQNRLEKLTSQVPGVVYQYRLHPDGRSSFPYASPGLAEVYGLAPEQVREDASPIFDVLHPADVDAVKRSIATSARTMEIWQQEYRVCHPDGVVRWVLGHAKPEREADGSVLWHGYITDITARKEAEEALHQLATTDTLTGLQNRRSFYERANAELARTRRHPTLGGALVMVDLDHFKRINDTFGHAVGDRVLQHVAQVIQDALRAEDFAGRLGGEEFAVFLAHASESGALQFAERLRGRIAVTPVILPTGPITLTASFGCSALENGDPAIDTVLARADHALYRAKSGGRNRVEASAPRAPL
;
A
#
# COMPACT_ATOMS: atom_id res chain seq x y z
N MET A 1 45.12 -71.65 -12.49
CA MET A 1 44.38 -71.99 -11.26
C MET A 1 44.97 -71.18 -10.11
N ASN A 2 44.13 -70.83 -9.12
CA ASN A 2 44.36 -69.98 -7.94
C ASN A 2 44.02 -68.48 -8.13
N THR A 3 42.73 -68.21 -8.26
CA THR A 3 42.11 -66.90 -8.01
C THR A 3 42.10 -66.63 -6.50
N VAL A 4 42.92 -65.67 -6.06
CA VAL A 4 42.89 -65.10 -4.70
C VAL A 4 41.63 -64.21 -4.58
N PRO A 5 40.83 -64.32 -3.49
CA PRO A 5 39.65 -63.48 -3.34
C PRO A 5 40.06 -62.05 -2.92
N PRO A 6 39.37 -61.01 -3.41
CA PRO A 6 39.64 -59.65 -2.97
C PRO A 6 39.19 -59.47 -1.50
N SER A 7 40.05 -58.81 -0.73
CA SER A 7 39.81 -58.36 0.66
C SER A 7 38.45 -57.63 0.80
N PRO A 8 37.65 -57.91 1.85
CA PRO A 8 36.41 -57.19 2.08
C PRO A 8 36.72 -55.79 2.62
N ALA A 9 36.42 -54.76 1.83
CA ALA A 9 36.41 -53.38 2.31
C ALA A 9 35.49 -53.26 3.55
N PRO A 10 35.89 -52.55 4.60
CA PRO A 10 35.21 -52.65 5.88
C PRO A 10 33.82 -51.98 5.83
N ALA A 11 32.79 -52.76 6.21
CA ALA A 11 31.36 -52.43 6.10
C ALA A 11 30.91 -51.14 6.81
N TRP A 12 31.75 -50.53 7.65
CA TRP A 12 31.43 -49.28 8.35
C TRP A 12 31.46 -48.04 7.44
N ARG A 13 32.26 -48.02 6.36
CA ARG A 13 32.29 -46.89 5.41
C ARG A 13 30.95 -46.75 4.67
N GLY A 14 30.32 -47.86 4.28
CA GLY A 14 28.99 -47.85 3.63
C GLY A 14 27.86 -47.31 4.53
N ARG A 15 27.89 -47.59 5.84
CA ARG A 15 26.89 -47.11 6.81
C ARG A 15 26.99 -45.61 7.08
N LEU A 16 28.20 -45.05 7.10
CA LEU A 16 28.44 -43.60 7.25
C LEU A 16 27.94 -42.79 6.04
N HIS A 17 28.05 -43.34 4.83
CA HIS A 17 27.47 -42.74 3.64
C HIS A 17 25.93 -42.78 3.71
N LEU A 18 25.33 -43.92 4.06
CA LEU A 18 23.88 -44.07 4.23
C LEU A 18 23.27 -43.08 5.25
N ALA A 19 23.94 -42.89 6.39
CA ALA A 19 23.51 -41.94 7.41
C ALA A 19 23.52 -40.49 6.91
N ARG A 20 24.53 -40.09 6.11
CA ARG A 20 24.59 -38.76 5.48
C ARG A 20 23.50 -38.55 4.44
N TRP A 21 23.13 -39.59 3.68
CA TRP A 21 22.05 -39.54 2.68
C TRP A 21 20.67 -39.30 3.29
N LEU A 22 20.43 -39.81 4.50
CA LEU A 22 19.15 -39.65 5.20
C LEU A 22 19.11 -38.38 6.07
N ALA A 23 20.26 -37.86 6.48
CA ALA A 23 20.34 -36.67 7.35
C ALA A 23 19.83 -35.40 6.66
N PHE A 24 20.16 -35.17 5.39
CA PHE A 24 19.73 -33.97 4.68
C PHE A 24 18.20 -33.91 4.43
N PRO A 25 17.54 -34.97 3.90
CA PRO A 25 16.08 -35.01 3.81
C PRO A 25 15.39 -34.92 5.17
N ALA A 26 15.96 -35.54 6.21
CA ALA A 26 15.40 -35.46 7.57
C ALA A 26 15.45 -34.02 8.12
N LEU A 27 16.58 -33.32 7.96
CA LEU A 27 16.71 -31.92 8.34
C LEU A 27 15.72 -31.03 7.56
N LEU A 28 15.56 -31.29 6.26
CA LEU A 28 14.61 -30.58 5.40
C LEU A 28 13.17 -30.72 5.91
N LEU A 29 12.76 -31.95 6.28
CA LEU A 29 11.44 -32.22 6.85
C LEU A 29 11.24 -31.52 8.21
N VAL A 30 12.26 -31.48 9.06
CA VAL A 30 12.21 -30.76 10.34
C VAL A 30 12.03 -29.25 10.10
N LEU A 31 12.78 -28.66 9.18
CA LEU A 31 12.66 -27.24 8.83
C LEU A 31 11.28 -26.91 8.25
N LEU A 32 10.73 -27.79 7.41
CA LEU A 32 9.36 -27.64 6.88
C LEU A 32 8.32 -27.74 8.00
N ALA A 33 8.46 -28.68 8.94
CA ALA A 33 7.57 -28.79 10.09
C ALA A 33 7.61 -27.54 10.97
N LEU A 34 8.79 -26.98 11.22
CA LEU A 34 8.97 -25.71 11.94
C LEU A 34 8.36 -24.52 11.17
N TYR A 35 8.53 -24.48 9.86
CA TYR A 35 7.92 -23.45 9.00
C TYR A 35 6.39 -23.51 9.06
N TRP A 36 5.79 -24.68 8.86
CA TRP A 36 4.34 -24.85 8.92
C TRP A 36 3.78 -24.63 10.33
N GLY A 37 4.51 -25.05 11.36
CA GLY A 37 4.16 -24.76 12.76
C GLY A 37 4.15 -23.26 13.07
N SER A 38 5.18 -22.53 12.62
CA SER A 38 5.23 -21.07 12.81
C SER A 38 4.15 -20.34 12.00
N LEU A 39 3.86 -20.82 10.78
CA LEU A 39 2.80 -20.28 9.94
C LEU A 39 1.41 -20.49 10.58
N GLU A 40 1.12 -21.66 11.14
CA GLU A 40 -0.18 -21.91 11.79
C GLU A 40 -0.32 -21.14 13.10
N LEU A 41 0.78 -20.95 13.86
CA LEU A 41 0.78 -20.05 15.02
C LEU A 41 0.47 -18.61 14.59
N ALA A 42 1.10 -18.11 13.52
CA ALA A 42 0.82 -16.79 12.98
C ALA A 42 -0.64 -16.65 12.51
N HIS A 43 -1.21 -17.68 11.87
CA HIS A 43 -2.63 -17.70 11.50
C HIS A 43 -3.56 -17.65 12.73
N HIS A 44 -3.23 -18.37 13.81
CA HIS A 44 -3.99 -18.32 15.04
C HIS A 44 -3.96 -16.92 15.67
N THR A 45 -2.77 -16.30 15.74
CA THR A 45 -2.59 -14.92 16.21
C THR A 45 -3.34 -13.93 15.35
N LEU A 46 -3.34 -14.09 14.02
CA LEU A 46 -4.07 -13.22 13.10
C LEU A 46 -5.58 -13.26 13.35
N ARG A 47 -6.16 -14.46 13.57
CA ARG A 47 -7.57 -14.64 13.92
C ARG A 47 -7.91 -13.98 15.26
N GLN A 48 -7.08 -14.21 16.29
CA GLN A 48 -7.31 -13.59 17.61
C GLN A 48 -7.25 -12.06 17.52
N ASN A 49 -6.24 -11.50 16.87
CA ASN A 49 -6.13 -10.05 16.67
C ASN A 49 -7.34 -9.45 15.95
N ALA A 50 -7.92 -10.18 14.98
CA ALA A 50 -9.13 -9.72 14.29
C ALA A 50 -10.35 -9.73 15.21
N LEU A 51 -10.51 -10.77 16.04
CA LEU A 51 -11.57 -10.84 17.04
C LEU A 51 -11.42 -9.76 18.12
N ASP A 52 -10.20 -9.49 18.59
CA ASP A 52 -9.93 -8.46 19.60
C ASP A 52 -10.20 -7.06 19.05
N LYS A 53 -9.82 -6.79 17.80
CA LYS A 53 -10.17 -5.53 17.11
C LYS A 53 -11.68 -5.38 16.95
N ALA A 54 -12.39 -6.45 16.59
CA ALA A 54 -13.84 -6.42 16.48
C ALA A 54 -14.51 -6.20 17.85
N ALA A 55 -14.01 -6.84 18.91
CA ALA A 55 -14.47 -6.63 20.27
C ALA A 55 -14.29 -5.16 20.71
N ALA A 56 -13.11 -4.57 20.50
CA ALA A 56 -12.87 -3.16 20.79
C ALA A 56 -13.81 -2.24 20.01
N ARG A 57 -13.99 -2.51 18.71
CA ARG A 57 -14.92 -1.77 17.85
C ARG A 57 -16.37 -1.86 18.36
N ALA A 58 -16.84 -3.05 18.74
CA ALA A 58 -18.18 -3.25 19.27
C ALA A 58 -18.41 -2.42 20.55
N THR A 59 -17.44 -2.43 21.48
CA THR A 59 -17.51 -1.63 22.71
C THR A 59 -17.51 -0.13 22.44
N HIS A 60 -16.61 0.36 21.57
CA HIS A 60 -16.53 1.78 21.22
C HIS A 60 -17.82 2.27 20.55
N THR A 61 -18.38 1.45 19.64
CA THR A 61 -19.64 1.76 18.96
C THR A 61 -20.80 1.75 19.95
N ALA A 62 -20.85 0.78 20.88
CA ALA A 62 -21.87 0.73 21.93
C ALA A 62 -21.80 1.97 22.84
N SER A 63 -20.59 2.44 23.15
CA SER A 63 -20.38 3.70 23.89
C SER A 63 -20.93 4.92 23.14
N ALA A 64 -20.62 5.04 21.85
CA ALA A 64 -21.15 6.12 21.01
C ALA A 64 -22.68 6.09 20.92
N VAL A 65 -23.27 4.91 20.72
CA VAL A 65 -24.73 4.72 20.71
C VAL A 65 -25.33 5.10 22.06
N ALA A 66 -24.72 4.72 23.18
CA ALA A 66 -25.19 5.09 24.50
C ALA A 66 -25.17 6.61 24.73
N VAL A 67 -24.12 7.31 24.29
CA VAL A 67 -24.06 8.78 24.32
C VAL A 67 -25.17 9.39 23.49
N GLN A 68 -25.38 8.92 22.26
CA GLN A 68 -26.43 9.42 21.37
C GLN A 68 -27.83 9.19 21.93
N VAL A 69 -28.09 8.01 22.51
CA VAL A 69 -29.36 7.71 23.17
C VAL A 69 -29.57 8.59 24.41
N ASN A 70 -28.51 8.85 25.18
CA ASN A 70 -28.59 9.79 26.31
C ASN A 70 -28.94 11.20 25.83
N THR A 71 -28.27 11.71 24.79
CA THR A 71 -28.57 13.04 24.21
C THR A 71 -30.00 13.12 23.68
N MET A 72 -30.47 12.07 22.98
CA MET A 72 -31.86 11.99 22.51
C MET A 72 -32.85 12.02 23.67
N ALA A 73 -32.61 11.23 24.72
CA ALA A 73 -33.47 11.18 25.88
C ALA A 73 -33.47 12.50 26.66
N GLN A 74 -32.33 13.19 26.78
CA GLN A 74 -32.23 14.53 27.38
C GLN A 74 -32.98 15.58 26.54
N GLY A 75 -32.89 15.53 25.22
CA GLY A 75 -33.65 16.41 24.33
C GLY A 75 -35.16 16.20 24.47
N LEU A 76 -35.60 14.93 24.50
CA LEU A 76 -37.01 14.58 24.75
C LEU A 76 -37.47 15.03 26.14
N ASP A 77 -36.59 14.93 27.14
CA ASP A 77 -36.88 15.38 28.49
C ASP A 77 -37.05 16.90 28.57
N PHE A 78 -36.18 17.64 27.88
CA PHE A 78 -36.28 19.11 27.76
C PHE A 78 -37.57 19.52 27.06
N VAL A 79 -37.95 18.84 25.97
CA VAL A 79 -39.23 19.06 25.29
C VAL A 79 -40.40 18.84 26.25
N LEU A 80 -40.42 17.73 26.99
CA LEU A 80 -41.48 17.45 27.96
C LEU A 80 -41.55 18.54 29.05
N GLN A 81 -40.40 18.99 29.58
CA GLN A 81 -40.37 20.05 30.60
C GLN A 81 -40.90 21.39 30.05
N ASN A 82 -40.52 21.79 28.83
CA ASN A 82 -41.02 23.00 28.20
C ASN A 82 -42.53 22.95 27.93
N LEU A 83 -43.03 21.80 27.46
CA LEU A 83 -44.46 21.60 27.26
C LEU A 83 -45.24 21.65 28.60
N ILE A 84 -44.67 21.11 29.68
CA ILE A 84 -45.24 21.23 31.03
C ILE A 84 -45.27 22.69 31.48
N ALA A 85 -44.18 23.45 31.26
CA ALA A 85 -44.11 24.87 31.62
C ALA A 85 -45.18 25.68 30.85
N SER A 86 -45.32 25.43 29.55
CA SER A 86 -46.34 26.06 28.71
C SER A 86 -47.77 25.75 29.16
N TYR A 87 -48.04 24.49 29.53
CA TYR A 87 -49.32 24.08 30.10
C TYR A 87 -49.61 24.76 31.44
N ASN A 88 -48.62 24.87 32.31
CA ASN A 88 -48.78 25.54 33.62
C ASN A 88 -49.03 27.06 33.47
N ASP A 89 -48.53 27.68 32.41
CA ASP A 89 -48.65 29.11 32.14
C ASP A 89 -49.99 29.48 31.43
N GLY A 90 -50.53 28.63 30.55
CA GLY A 90 -51.75 28.97 29.77
C GLY A 90 -52.70 27.82 29.46
N GLY A 91 -52.61 26.71 30.19
CA GLY A 91 -53.49 25.56 30.01
C GLY A 91 -53.32 24.85 28.67
N THR A 92 -54.39 24.22 28.18
CA THR A 92 -54.35 23.40 26.95
C THR A 92 -54.17 24.23 25.67
N ALA A 93 -54.57 25.51 25.65
CA ALA A 93 -54.43 26.37 24.47
C ALA A 93 -52.96 26.69 24.17
N ARG A 94 -52.18 27.14 25.17
CA ARG A 94 -50.73 27.36 25.03
C ARG A 94 -49.98 26.06 24.74
N LEU A 95 -50.43 24.96 25.33
CA LEU A 95 -49.86 23.64 25.08
C LEU A 95 -49.99 23.24 23.60
N ASP A 96 -51.13 23.51 22.97
CA ASP A 96 -51.38 23.17 21.56
C ASP A 96 -50.41 23.89 20.62
N GLU A 97 -50.21 25.21 20.79
CA GLU A 97 -49.24 26.01 20.04
C GLU A 97 -47.79 25.49 20.22
N SER A 98 -47.44 25.15 21.47
CA SER A 98 -46.09 24.65 21.79
C SER A 98 -45.86 23.25 21.21
N VAL A 99 -46.88 22.39 21.21
CA VAL A 99 -46.84 21.06 20.61
C VAL A 99 -46.71 21.16 19.09
N ALA A 100 -47.43 22.07 18.43
CA ALA A 100 -47.29 22.30 17.00
C ALA A 100 -45.85 22.69 16.62
N THR A 101 -45.22 23.55 17.43
CA THR A 101 -43.81 23.95 17.27
C THR A 101 -42.87 22.76 17.43
N VAL A 102 -43.07 21.92 18.46
CA VAL A 102 -42.26 20.71 18.69
C VAL A 102 -42.41 19.72 17.53
N MET A 103 -43.64 19.50 17.03
CA MET A 103 -43.88 18.58 15.93
C MET A 103 -43.23 19.04 14.63
N GLN A 104 -43.10 20.36 14.40
CA GLN A 104 -42.37 20.92 13.25
C GLN A 104 -40.85 20.86 13.40
N ALA A 105 -40.33 20.91 14.64
CA ALA A 105 -38.89 20.90 14.90
C ALA A 105 -38.23 19.51 14.80
N TYR A 106 -39.01 18.43 14.87
CA TYR A 106 -38.52 17.06 14.81
C TYR A 106 -38.89 16.38 13.47
N PRO A 107 -38.06 15.45 12.96
CA PRO A 107 -38.39 14.71 11.74
C PRO A 107 -39.72 13.95 11.83
N ASP A 108 -40.42 13.86 10.70
CA ASP A 108 -41.68 13.13 10.59
C ASP A 108 -41.55 11.67 11.08
N GLY A 109 -42.53 11.28 11.91
CA GLY A 109 -42.59 9.94 12.51
C GLY A 109 -41.73 9.76 13.78
N THR A 110 -41.09 10.82 14.29
CA THR A 110 -40.44 10.79 15.62
C THR A 110 -41.48 10.58 16.71
N PHE A 111 -42.45 11.48 16.79
CA PHE A 111 -43.56 11.41 17.73
C PHE A 111 -44.77 10.77 17.05
N LEU A 112 -45.26 9.68 17.64
CA LEU A 112 -46.55 9.09 17.27
C LEU A 112 -47.70 9.82 17.94
N GLN A 113 -47.46 10.36 19.14
CA GLN A 113 -48.44 11.10 19.93
C GLN A 113 -47.75 11.84 21.09
N LEU A 114 -47.99 13.14 21.22
CA LEU A 114 -47.86 13.90 22.46
C LEU A 114 -49.25 13.98 23.13
N ALA A 115 -49.35 13.59 24.40
CA ALA A 115 -50.61 13.55 25.14
C ALA A 115 -50.44 13.99 26.60
N LEU A 116 -51.45 14.67 27.14
CA LEU A 116 -51.53 15.03 28.55
C LEU A 116 -52.70 14.27 29.19
N ALA A 117 -52.42 13.60 30.31
CA ALA A 117 -53.44 12.97 31.14
C ALA A 117 -53.59 13.70 32.48
N ASP A 118 -54.82 13.80 32.99
CA ASP A 118 -55.10 14.39 34.30
C ASP A 118 -54.70 13.48 35.47
N ALA A 119 -54.92 13.93 36.71
CA ALA A 119 -54.60 13.18 37.93
C ALA A 119 -55.38 11.86 38.07
N SER A 120 -56.52 11.72 37.40
CA SER A 120 -57.29 10.46 37.31
C SER A 120 -56.79 9.53 36.19
N GLY A 121 -55.82 10.01 35.39
CA GLY A 121 -55.25 9.32 34.24
C GLY A 121 -56.11 9.40 32.98
N ARG A 122 -57.09 10.29 32.89
CA ARG A 122 -57.86 10.51 31.63
C ARG A 122 -57.08 11.44 30.72
N ILE A 123 -56.99 11.11 29.43
CA ILE A 123 -56.34 11.97 28.44
C ILE A 123 -57.20 13.22 28.21
N ILE A 124 -56.64 14.39 28.52
CA ILE A 124 -57.29 15.70 28.37
C ILE A 124 -56.76 16.49 27.17
N TYR A 125 -55.60 16.10 26.62
CA TYR A 125 -55.04 16.67 25.40
C TYR A 125 -54.29 15.61 24.58
N SER A 126 -54.36 15.71 23.25
CA SER A 126 -53.68 14.82 22.31
C SER A 126 -53.34 15.54 21.01
N SER A 127 -52.08 15.48 20.60
CA SER A 127 -51.60 15.97 19.29
C SER A 127 -52.26 15.30 18.07
N LEU A 128 -52.92 14.15 18.24
CA LEU A 128 -53.69 13.48 17.17
C LEU A 128 -55.10 14.06 16.98
N GLY A 129 -55.45 15.15 17.66
CA GLY A 129 -56.78 15.79 17.58
C GLY A 129 -57.64 15.54 18.83
N HIS A 130 -58.97 15.43 18.65
CA HIS A 130 -59.97 15.37 19.74
C HIS A 130 -59.52 14.48 20.91
N ALA A 131 -59.50 15.04 22.14
CA ALA A 131 -59.13 14.33 23.35
C ALA A 131 -60.00 13.06 23.51
N PRO A 132 -59.46 11.87 23.26
CA PRO A 132 -60.26 10.66 23.27
C PRO A 132 -60.65 10.35 24.72
N ARG A 133 -61.87 9.84 24.96
CA ARG A 133 -62.35 9.36 26.29
C ARG A 133 -61.61 8.08 26.72
N VAL A 134 -60.28 8.14 26.76
CA VAL A 134 -59.38 7.02 27.04
C VAL A 134 -58.57 7.36 28.28
N SER A 135 -58.56 6.44 29.24
CA SER A 135 -57.69 6.53 30.41
C SER A 135 -56.39 5.78 30.17
N ILE A 136 -55.31 6.22 30.80
CA ILE A 136 -54.00 5.56 30.90
C ILE A 136 -53.62 5.24 32.35
N ALA A 137 -54.56 5.34 33.31
CA ALA A 137 -54.30 5.14 34.74
C ALA A 137 -53.74 3.75 35.09
N ASP A 138 -54.06 2.74 34.29
CA ASP A 138 -53.56 1.38 34.42
C ASP A 138 -52.15 1.18 33.83
N ARG A 139 -51.66 2.12 33.02
CA ARG A 139 -50.41 1.97 32.28
C ARG A 139 -49.18 2.22 33.17
N PRO A 140 -48.07 1.48 32.94
CA PRO A 140 -46.84 1.62 33.73
C PRO A 140 -46.25 3.04 33.75
N HIS A 141 -46.29 3.74 32.61
CA HIS A 141 -45.76 5.11 32.50
C HIS A 141 -46.58 6.16 33.24
N PHE A 142 -47.85 5.88 33.56
CA PHE A 142 -48.63 6.73 34.46
C PHE A 142 -48.37 6.36 35.92
N ARG A 143 -48.47 5.06 36.25
CA ARG A 143 -48.27 4.54 37.62
C ARG A 143 -46.87 4.82 38.18
N ALA A 144 -45.86 4.93 37.33
CA ALA A 144 -44.50 5.28 37.72
C ALA A 144 -44.42 6.61 38.47
N HIS A 145 -45.31 7.55 38.15
CA HIS A 145 -45.32 8.91 38.71
C HIS A 145 -46.25 9.09 39.92
N LEU A 146 -47.05 8.08 40.26
CA LEU A 146 -47.94 8.11 41.43
C LEU A 146 -47.20 7.83 42.75
N LYS A 147 -46.04 7.20 42.68
CA LYS A 147 -45.21 6.89 43.85
C LYS A 147 -44.39 8.14 44.19
N GLY A 148 -44.84 8.91 45.18
CA GLY A 148 -44.22 10.18 45.59
C GLY A 148 -42.69 10.12 45.62
N GLY A 149 -42.04 11.10 44.98
CA GLY A 149 -40.59 11.14 44.77
C GLY A 149 -40.17 12.35 43.91
N THR A 150 -38.88 12.47 43.63
CA THR A 150 -38.38 13.53 42.73
C THR A 150 -38.93 13.34 41.32
N PRO A 151 -39.41 14.41 40.64
CA PRO A 151 -39.88 14.33 39.25
C PRO A 151 -38.75 13.81 38.37
N ARG A 152 -38.92 12.67 37.72
CA ARG A 152 -37.92 12.07 36.82
C ARG A 152 -38.57 11.61 35.53
N LEU A 153 -37.79 11.60 34.46
CA LEU A 153 -38.20 10.99 33.20
C LEU A 153 -38.40 9.49 33.38
N TYR A 154 -39.54 8.98 32.93
CA TYR A 154 -39.80 7.55 32.85
C TYR A 154 -39.87 7.11 31.38
N ILE A 155 -39.13 6.04 31.05
CA ILE A 155 -39.10 5.42 29.72
C ILE A 155 -39.74 4.04 29.83
N SER A 156 -40.85 3.83 29.12
CA SER A 156 -41.59 2.55 29.18
C SER A 156 -40.95 1.45 28.33
N ALA A 157 -41.31 0.20 28.61
CA ALA A 157 -41.24 -0.86 27.61
C ALA A 157 -42.15 -0.50 26.41
N PRO A 158 -41.96 -1.12 25.23
CA PRO A 158 -42.84 -0.91 24.09
C PRO A 158 -44.28 -1.21 24.49
N VAL A 159 -45.18 -0.29 24.16
CA VAL A 159 -46.61 -0.45 24.41
C VAL A 159 -47.39 -0.13 23.14
N LEU A 160 -48.44 -0.90 22.88
CA LEU A 160 -49.39 -0.55 21.84
C LEU A 160 -50.23 0.65 22.32
N GLY A 161 -50.11 1.77 21.63
CA GLY A 161 -50.84 3.00 21.92
C GLY A 161 -52.35 2.82 21.73
N ARG A 162 -53.15 3.32 22.69
CA ARG A 162 -54.63 3.22 22.63
C ARG A 162 -55.27 4.17 21.63
N VAL A 163 -54.56 5.25 21.29
CA VAL A 163 -55.02 6.28 20.34
C VAL A 163 -54.30 6.11 19.01
N SER A 164 -52.98 5.95 19.03
CA SER A 164 -52.19 5.78 17.80
C SER A 164 -52.32 4.39 17.16
N HIS A 165 -52.76 3.38 17.91
CA HIS A 165 -52.77 1.96 17.50
C HIS A 165 -51.41 1.43 16.97
N ARG A 166 -50.31 2.10 17.33
CA ARG A 166 -48.94 1.77 16.95
C ARG A 166 -48.10 1.46 18.19
N TRP A 167 -47.11 0.59 18.03
CA TRP A 167 -46.12 0.35 19.09
C TRP A 167 -45.31 1.60 19.33
N SER A 168 -45.24 2.05 20.57
CA SER A 168 -44.51 3.24 20.97
C SER A 168 -43.74 3.04 22.26
N LEU A 169 -42.64 3.79 22.39
CA LEU A 169 -41.92 3.97 23.64
C LEU A 169 -42.44 5.24 24.30
N GLN A 170 -42.89 5.13 25.54
CA GLN A 170 -43.49 6.25 26.26
C GLN A 170 -42.43 6.94 27.11
N PHE A 171 -42.11 8.17 26.76
CA PHE A 171 -41.33 9.10 27.56
C PHE A 171 -42.30 9.96 28.35
N SER A 172 -42.24 9.93 29.68
CA SER A 172 -43.26 10.57 30.51
C SER A 172 -42.69 11.29 31.71
N ARG A 173 -43.32 12.42 32.08
CA ARG A 173 -43.02 13.19 33.29
C ARG A 173 -44.30 13.59 34.03
N PRO A 174 -44.26 13.72 35.36
CA PRO A 174 -45.38 14.24 36.12
C PRO A 174 -45.55 15.74 35.87
N VAL A 175 -46.80 16.16 35.73
CA VAL A 175 -47.20 17.57 35.73
C VAL A 175 -47.51 17.95 37.17
N LEU A 176 -46.68 18.85 37.72
CA LEU A 176 -46.85 19.38 39.07
C LEU A 176 -47.24 20.86 38.98
N GLN A 177 -48.24 21.26 39.78
CA GLN A 177 -48.64 22.64 39.96
C GLN A 177 -48.66 22.91 41.47
N ASP A 178 -47.84 23.86 41.92
CA ASP A 178 -47.62 24.15 43.35
C ASP A 178 -47.26 22.91 44.18
N GLY A 179 -46.49 21.99 43.60
CA GLY A 179 -46.09 20.72 44.23
C GLY A 179 -47.17 19.64 44.24
N VAL A 180 -48.39 19.92 43.78
CA VAL A 180 -49.49 18.95 43.68
C VAL A 180 -49.46 18.24 42.33
N PHE A 181 -49.61 16.92 42.34
CA PHE A 181 -49.73 16.11 41.14
C PHE A 181 -51.03 16.41 40.39
N ARG A 182 -50.93 16.99 39.19
CA ARG A 182 -52.06 17.34 38.32
C ARG A 182 -52.24 16.39 37.15
N GLY A 183 -51.24 15.58 36.83
CA GLY A 183 -51.29 14.71 35.68
C GLY A 183 -49.93 14.20 35.22
N VAL A 184 -49.90 13.63 34.01
CA VAL A 184 -48.68 13.14 33.36
C VAL A 184 -48.68 13.59 31.91
N LEU A 185 -47.59 14.22 31.49
CA LEU A 185 -47.33 14.50 30.08
C LEU A 185 -46.54 13.34 29.50
N VAL A 186 -46.98 12.85 28.33
CA VAL A 186 -46.47 11.65 27.68
C VAL A 186 -46.11 11.95 26.23
N ALA A 187 -44.87 11.63 25.85
CA ALA A 187 -44.38 11.57 24.49
C ALA A 187 -44.23 10.11 24.03
N SER A 188 -45.08 9.69 23.10
CA SER A 188 -45.00 8.42 22.39
C SER A 188 -44.01 8.53 21.24
N VAL A 189 -42.82 7.96 21.39
CA VAL A 189 -41.79 7.91 20.35
C VAL A 189 -41.86 6.59 19.59
N SER A 190 -41.69 6.63 18.26
CA SER A 190 -41.68 5.43 17.43
C SER A 190 -40.38 4.60 17.60
N PRO A 191 -40.45 3.28 17.84
CA PRO A 191 -39.28 2.40 17.79
C PRO A 191 -38.58 2.42 16.43
N ASP A 192 -39.33 2.63 15.34
CA ASP A 192 -38.78 2.65 13.97
C ASP A 192 -37.91 3.88 13.72
N TYR A 193 -38.22 5.01 14.37
CA TYR A 193 -37.37 6.19 14.34
C TYR A 193 -36.00 5.91 14.97
N ILE A 194 -35.98 5.30 16.15
CA ILE A 194 -34.74 4.91 16.84
C ILE A 194 -33.97 3.87 16.01
N SER A 195 -34.70 2.92 15.41
CA SER A 195 -34.11 1.89 14.54
C SER A 195 -33.44 2.50 13.30
N ARG A 196 -34.06 3.52 12.67
CA ARG A 196 -33.47 4.29 11.57
C ARG A 196 -32.23 5.08 12.00
N LEU A 197 -32.26 5.72 13.17
CA LEU A 197 -31.08 6.41 13.73
C LEU A 197 -29.90 5.46 13.89
N PHE A 198 -30.15 4.25 14.39
CA PHE A 198 -29.09 3.25 14.53
C PHE A 198 -28.60 2.70 13.18
N GLY A 199 -29.50 2.57 12.20
CA GLY A 199 -29.14 2.14 10.85
C GLY A 199 -28.12 3.06 10.16
N GLN A 200 -28.04 4.34 10.54
CA GLN A 200 -27.03 5.27 10.02
C GLN A 200 -25.61 5.05 10.57
N ILE A 201 -25.48 4.37 11.71
CA ILE A 201 -24.19 4.11 12.39
C ILE A 201 -23.56 2.80 11.88
N GLN A 202 -24.38 1.94 11.28
CA GLN A 202 -24.04 0.56 10.97
C GLN A 202 -23.11 0.47 9.75
N ALA A 203 -22.08 -0.38 9.85
CA ALA A 203 -21.07 -0.52 8.79
C ALA A 203 -21.11 -1.87 8.05
N GLY A 204 -21.57 -2.94 8.72
CA GLY A 204 -21.70 -4.28 8.13
C GLY A 204 -23.15 -4.69 7.83
N PRO A 205 -23.38 -5.53 6.82
CA PRO A 205 -24.73 -5.98 6.40
C PRO A 205 -25.44 -6.84 7.47
N HIS A 206 -24.69 -7.54 8.32
CA HIS A 206 -25.22 -8.39 9.40
C HIS A 206 -24.92 -7.87 10.81
N ASP A 207 -24.35 -6.66 10.92
CA ASP A 207 -24.20 -6.00 12.21
C ASP A 207 -25.58 -5.70 12.81
N MET A 208 -25.62 -5.49 14.13
CA MET A 208 -26.86 -5.26 14.83
C MET A 208 -26.66 -4.27 15.96
N ILE A 209 -27.53 -3.28 16.05
CA ILE A 209 -27.55 -2.33 17.16
C ILE A 209 -28.90 -2.49 17.86
N SER A 210 -28.88 -2.73 19.16
CA SER A 210 -30.09 -2.93 19.96
C SER A 210 -30.08 -2.01 21.17
N LEU A 211 -31.22 -1.40 21.45
CA LEU A 211 -31.48 -0.66 22.68
C LEU A 211 -32.39 -1.50 23.57
N LEU A 212 -31.94 -1.74 24.79
CA LEU A 212 -32.66 -2.54 25.78
C LEU A 212 -32.86 -1.73 27.06
N ARG A 213 -33.87 -2.12 27.82
CA ARG A 213 -34.01 -1.68 29.20
C ARG A 213 -33.11 -2.53 30.09
N GLU A 214 -32.74 -2.01 31.26
CA GLU A 214 -31.88 -2.70 32.23
C GLU A 214 -32.42 -4.07 32.70
N ASP A 215 -33.72 -4.32 32.57
CA ASP A 215 -34.35 -5.62 32.84
C ASP A 215 -34.29 -6.63 31.66
N GLY A 216 -33.60 -6.25 30.58
CA GLY A 216 -33.38 -7.07 29.39
C GLY A 216 -34.46 -6.98 28.32
N THR A 217 -35.43 -6.06 28.45
CA THR A 217 -36.50 -5.89 27.46
C THR A 217 -36.02 -5.11 26.23
N TYR A 218 -36.24 -5.63 25.03
CA TYR A 218 -35.91 -4.93 23.77
C TYR A 218 -36.83 -3.72 23.54
N LEU A 219 -36.22 -2.55 23.27
CA LEU A 219 -36.92 -1.29 22.99
C LEU A 219 -36.87 -0.90 21.51
N ALA A 220 -35.72 -1.08 20.86
CA ALA A 220 -35.52 -0.82 19.44
C ALA A 220 -34.30 -1.61 18.93
N GLN A 221 -34.27 -1.93 17.64
CA GLN A 221 -33.19 -2.67 16.99
C GLN A 221 -33.02 -2.25 15.53
N SER A 222 -31.77 -2.10 15.08
CA SER A 222 -31.39 -2.02 13.66
C SER A 222 -30.73 -3.34 13.25
N PRO A 223 -31.10 -3.94 12.10
CA PRO A 223 -32.03 -3.43 11.06
C PRO A 223 -33.53 -3.41 11.47
N GLY A 224 -34.29 -2.47 10.91
CA GLY A 224 -35.60 -1.97 11.40
C GLY A 224 -36.85 -2.86 11.32
N ASN A 225 -36.75 -4.19 11.36
CA ASN A 225 -37.91 -5.08 11.38
C ASN A 225 -38.38 -5.48 12.79
N ASN A 226 -37.64 -5.08 13.84
CA ASN A 226 -38.01 -5.20 15.26
C ASN A 226 -38.75 -6.51 15.68
N PRO A 227 -38.35 -7.72 15.24
CA PRO A 227 -39.09 -8.97 15.52
C PRO A 227 -39.10 -9.35 17.01
N VAL A 228 -38.17 -8.77 17.78
CA VAL A 228 -37.98 -9.02 19.21
C VAL A 228 -38.53 -7.90 20.09
N LEU A 229 -39.22 -6.91 19.53
CA LEU A 229 -39.75 -5.76 20.28
C LEU A 229 -40.56 -6.21 21.51
N GLY A 230 -40.19 -5.72 22.69
CA GLY A 230 -40.85 -6.07 23.95
C GLY A 230 -40.53 -7.47 24.51
N ARG A 231 -39.80 -8.31 23.79
CA ARG A 231 -39.28 -9.60 24.32
C ARG A 231 -38.11 -9.34 25.26
N LYS A 232 -37.85 -10.29 26.16
CA LYS A 232 -36.68 -10.26 27.04
C LYS A 232 -35.52 -11.07 26.48
N VAL A 233 -34.31 -10.60 26.70
CA VAL A 233 -33.10 -11.39 26.49
C VAL A 233 -33.03 -12.58 27.46
N PRO A 234 -32.28 -13.64 27.12
CA PRO A 234 -32.07 -14.77 28.01
C PRO A 234 -31.36 -14.33 29.31
N PRO A 235 -31.60 -15.00 30.44
CA PRO A 235 -31.11 -14.57 31.76
C PRO A 235 -29.60 -14.79 31.99
N ASP A 236 -28.90 -15.41 31.03
CA ASP A 236 -27.47 -15.66 31.05
C ASP A 236 -26.63 -14.46 30.60
N ARG A 237 -27.26 -13.38 30.09
CA ARG A 237 -26.53 -12.23 29.55
C ARG A 237 -25.77 -11.46 30.63
N PRO A 238 -24.48 -11.11 30.39
CA PRO A 238 -23.62 -10.55 31.44
C PRO A 238 -24.17 -9.25 32.04
N PHE A 239 -24.70 -8.34 31.23
CA PHE A 239 -25.25 -7.07 31.68
C PHE A 239 -26.45 -7.21 32.64
N LEU A 240 -27.12 -8.36 32.71
CA LEU A 240 -28.17 -8.61 33.70
C LEU A 240 -27.60 -8.99 35.08
N ARG A 241 -26.43 -9.66 35.09
CA ARG A 241 -25.75 -10.13 36.30
C ARG A 241 -24.76 -9.08 36.84
N GLN A 242 -24.00 -8.45 35.95
CA GLN A 242 -23.02 -7.40 36.22
C GLN A 242 -23.69 -6.02 36.31
N ARG A 243 -24.55 -5.83 37.31
CA ARG A 243 -25.29 -4.56 37.48
C ARG A 243 -24.40 -3.34 37.75
N ARG A 244 -23.17 -3.55 38.26
CA ARG A 244 -22.23 -2.47 38.61
C ARG A 244 -21.30 -2.07 37.46
N GLU A 245 -21.11 -2.93 36.47
CA GLU A 245 -20.23 -2.64 35.34
C GLU A 245 -20.94 -1.71 34.35
N ALA A 246 -20.24 -0.68 33.88
CA ALA A 246 -20.76 0.28 32.92
C ALA A 246 -20.78 -0.27 31.48
N SER A 247 -19.92 -1.25 31.19
CA SER A 247 -19.72 -1.79 29.86
C SER A 247 -19.14 -3.20 29.91
N GLY A 248 -19.25 -3.96 28.83
CA GLY A 248 -18.59 -5.27 28.72
C GLY A 248 -18.77 -5.93 27.37
N LEU A 249 -18.29 -7.17 27.27
CA LEU A 249 -18.27 -7.95 26.04
C LEU A 249 -18.85 -9.35 26.28
N TYR A 250 -19.54 -9.89 25.27
CA TYR A 250 -19.90 -11.31 25.22
C TYR A 250 -20.14 -11.79 23.80
N ALA A 251 -19.89 -13.07 23.54
CA ALA A 251 -20.30 -13.72 22.31
C ALA A 251 -21.60 -14.48 22.55
N ALA A 252 -22.61 -14.27 21.70
CA ALA A 252 -23.84 -15.05 21.76
C ALA A 252 -24.60 -14.99 20.44
N THR A 253 -25.41 -16.03 20.22
CA THR A 253 -26.35 -16.09 19.11
C THR A 253 -27.51 -15.12 19.36
N SER A 254 -27.83 -14.32 18.34
CA SER A 254 -28.97 -13.41 18.35
C SER A 254 -30.28 -14.18 18.26
N ILE A 255 -31.28 -13.76 19.02
CA ILE A 255 -32.63 -14.34 19.01
C ILE A 255 -33.40 -13.89 17.75
N ALA A 256 -33.02 -12.76 17.15
CA ALA A 256 -33.74 -12.18 16.03
C ALA A 256 -33.52 -12.96 14.73
N ASP A 257 -32.31 -13.47 14.50
CA ASP A 257 -31.90 -14.07 13.22
C ASP A 257 -31.01 -15.31 13.35
N GLY A 258 -30.62 -15.73 14.56
CA GLY A 258 -29.80 -16.92 14.76
C GLY A 258 -28.31 -16.76 14.45
N ILE A 259 -27.81 -15.54 14.22
CA ILE A 259 -26.39 -15.29 13.89
C ILE A 259 -25.56 -15.10 15.17
N LEU A 260 -24.38 -15.73 15.22
CA LEU A 260 -23.41 -15.61 16.33
C LEU A 260 -22.65 -14.29 16.23
N ARG A 261 -22.85 -13.41 17.22
CA ARG A 261 -22.24 -12.08 17.23
C ARG A 261 -21.30 -11.88 18.41
N ILE A 262 -20.28 -11.04 18.19
CA ILE A 262 -19.47 -10.44 19.24
C ILE A 262 -20.20 -9.17 19.67
N ASN A 263 -20.72 -9.16 20.89
CA ASN A 263 -21.55 -8.09 21.40
C ASN A 263 -20.78 -7.24 22.41
N GLY A 264 -20.60 -5.96 22.09
CA GLY A 264 -20.23 -4.93 23.06
C GLY A 264 -21.49 -4.31 23.64
N TRP A 265 -21.54 -4.13 24.96
CA TRP A 265 -22.65 -3.48 25.63
C TRP A 265 -22.18 -2.31 26.50
N GLN A 266 -23.02 -1.27 26.59
CA GLN A 266 -22.79 -0.08 27.37
C GLN A 266 -24.09 0.35 28.06
N ARG A 267 -24.03 0.68 29.35
CA ARG A 267 -25.12 1.35 30.06
C ARG A 267 -25.20 2.81 29.68
N VAL A 268 -26.41 3.28 29.42
CA VAL A 268 -26.66 4.69 29.14
C VAL A 268 -26.52 5.48 30.44
N PRO A 269 -25.64 6.50 30.52
CA PRO A 269 -25.45 7.27 31.74
C PRO A 269 -26.76 7.92 32.22
N GLY A 270 -27.08 7.76 33.51
CA GLY A 270 -28.26 8.39 34.12
C GLY A 270 -29.62 7.79 33.72
N LEU A 271 -29.67 6.78 32.85
CA LEU A 271 -30.90 6.16 32.35
C LEU A 271 -30.88 4.63 32.53
N PRO A 272 -32.03 3.98 32.80
CA PRO A 272 -32.11 2.54 33.00
C PRO A 272 -32.11 1.76 31.66
N LEU A 273 -31.17 2.10 30.78
CA LEU A 273 -31.05 1.61 29.41
C LEU A 273 -29.66 1.02 29.15
N VAL A 274 -29.59 0.05 28.25
CA VAL A 274 -28.37 -0.61 27.79
C VAL A 274 -28.36 -0.60 26.26
N ALA A 275 -27.31 -0.03 25.67
CA ALA A 275 -27.02 -0.12 24.25
C ALA A 275 -26.14 -1.35 23.98
N ILE A 276 -26.47 -2.13 22.96
CA ILE A 276 -25.73 -3.32 22.55
C ILE A 276 -25.42 -3.21 21.06
N VAL A 277 -24.16 -3.44 20.71
CA VAL A 277 -23.69 -3.54 19.33
C VAL A 277 -23.11 -4.93 19.12
N GLY A 278 -23.75 -5.70 18.24
CA GLY A 278 -23.33 -7.03 17.83
C GLY A 278 -22.71 -6.99 16.45
N LEU A 279 -21.45 -7.40 16.33
CA LEU A 279 -20.79 -7.60 15.04
C LEU A 279 -20.84 -9.09 14.67
N ASP A 280 -21.16 -9.40 13.42
CA ASP A 280 -21.15 -10.78 12.92
C ASP A 280 -19.72 -11.33 12.94
N ARG A 281 -19.53 -12.44 13.67
CA ARG A 281 -18.21 -13.07 13.82
C ARG A 281 -17.68 -13.61 12.49
N GLU A 282 -18.54 -14.18 11.65
CA GLU A 282 -18.12 -14.75 10.37
C GLU A 282 -17.74 -13.65 9.38
N ASP A 283 -18.53 -12.57 9.30
CA ASP A 283 -18.21 -11.39 8.48
C ASP A 283 -16.86 -10.76 8.88
N VAL A 284 -16.58 -10.67 10.18
CA VAL A 284 -15.29 -10.17 10.72
C VAL A 284 -14.13 -11.07 10.30
N LEU A 285 -14.31 -12.39 10.33
CA LEU A 285 -13.25 -13.36 10.05
C LEU A 285 -13.06 -13.63 8.55
N ARG A 286 -14.07 -13.44 7.71
CA ARG A 286 -14.03 -13.69 6.26
C ARG A 286 -12.79 -13.11 5.55
N PRO A 287 -12.41 -11.82 5.72
CA PRO A 287 -11.20 -11.29 5.07
C PRO A 287 -9.92 -11.95 5.58
N VAL A 288 -9.88 -12.30 6.88
CA VAL A 288 -8.74 -12.99 7.51
C VAL A 288 -8.63 -14.42 7.00
N GLU A 289 -9.75 -15.13 6.86
CA GLU A 289 -9.79 -16.47 6.30
C GLU A 289 -9.37 -16.51 4.84
N ALA A 290 -9.79 -15.55 4.04
CA ALA A 290 -9.32 -15.41 2.65
C ALA A 290 -7.80 -15.17 2.59
N GLN A 291 -7.27 -14.33 3.48
CA GLN A 291 -5.82 -14.11 3.58
C GLN A 291 -5.07 -15.39 4.00
N ILE A 292 -5.56 -16.10 5.01
CA ILE A 292 -4.98 -17.36 5.49
C ILE A 292 -5.02 -18.42 4.38
N HIS A 293 -6.14 -18.53 3.66
CA HIS A 293 -6.26 -19.45 2.53
C HIS A 293 -5.23 -19.12 1.44
N SER A 294 -5.06 -17.85 1.08
CA SER A 294 -4.04 -17.42 0.11
C SER A 294 -2.60 -17.69 0.61
N ALA A 295 -2.35 -17.51 1.91
CA ALA A 295 -1.05 -17.74 2.53
C ALA A 295 -0.70 -19.24 2.55
N ARG A 296 -1.67 -20.10 2.84
CA ARG A 296 -1.52 -21.57 2.77
C ARG A 296 -1.17 -22.02 1.35
N TRP A 297 -1.83 -21.49 0.32
CA TRP A 297 -1.50 -21.80 -1.07
C TRP A 297 -0.09 -21.37 -1.46
N ARG A 298 0.33 -20.14 -1.08
CA ARG A 298 1.72 -19.69 -1.30
C ARG A 298 2.72 -20.56 -0.54
N GLY A 299 2.42 -20.95 0.70
CA GLY A 299 3.24 -21.85 1.51
C GLY A 299 3.37 -23.26 0.91
N LEU A 300 2.30 -23.80 0.32
CA LEU A 300 2.32 -25.07 -0.41
C LEU A 300 3.22 -25.00 -1.64
N TRP A 301 3.08 -23.96 -2.47
CA TRP A 301 3.95 -23.75 -3.63
C TRP A 301 5.42 -23.57 -3.22
N GLY A 302 5.67 -22.77 -2.18
CA GLY A 302 7.01 -22.61 -1.61
C GLY A 302 7.59 -23.95 -1.10
N THR A 303 6.78 -24.77 -0.44
CA THR A 303 7.18 -26.11 0.01
C THR A 303 7.52 -27.01 -1.17
N LEU A 304 6.72 -27.00 -2.24
CA LEU A 304 6.98 -27.78 -3.46
C LEU A 304 8.30 -27.38 -4.11
N VAL A 305 8.55 -26.07 -4.28
CA VAL A 305 9.80 -25.55 -4.82
C VAL A 305 10.98 -25.95 -3.93
N PHE A 306 10.85 -25.79 -2.61
CA PHE A 306 11.91 -26.13 -1.66
C PHE A 306 12.22 -27.63 -1.63
N LEU A 307 11.21 -28.49 -1.70
CA LEU A 307 11.37 -29.95 -1.83
C LEU A 307 12.02 -30.31 -3.17
N SER A 308 11.63 -29.66 -4.27
CA SER A 308 12.25 -29.90 -5.59
C SER A 308 13.73 -29.50 -5.60
N PHE A 309 14.07 -28.37 -4.96
CA PHE A 309 15.45 -27.92 -4.80
C PHE A 309 16.25 -28.86 -3.89
N GLY A 310 15.66 -29.27 -2.76
CA GLY A 310 16.26 -30.27 -1.87
C GLY A 310 16.51 -31.61 -2.58
N ALA A 311 15.57 -32.06 -3.42
CA ALA A 311 15.71 -33.26 -4.24
C ALA A 311 16.82 -33.09 -5.30
N LEU A 312 16.92 -31.92 -5.93
CA LEU A 312 17.99 -31.59 -6.88
C LEU A 312 19.36 -31.60 -6.19
N VAL A 313 19.50 -30.96 -5.02
CA VAL A 313 20.75 -30.96 -4.24
C VAL A 313 21.12 -32.38 -3.83
N ASN A 314 20.17 -33.15 -3.30
CA ASN A 314 20.40 -34.55 -2.94
C ASN A 314 20.81 -35.38 -4.18
N TRP A 315 20.17 -35.15 -5.33
CA TRP A 315 20.54 -35.78 -6.60
C TRP A 315 21.94 -35.39 -7.06
N LEU A 316 22.33 -34.11 -6.94
CA LEU A 316 23.68 -33.63 -7.26
C LEU A 316 24.73 -34.25 -6.34
N LEU A 317 24.45 -34.35 -5.04
CA LEU A 317 25.33 -35.04 -4.09
C LEU A 317 25.46 -36.53 -4.46
N MET A 318 24.34 -37.20 -4.78
CA MET A 318 24.35 -38.59 -5.26
C MET A 318 25.16 -38.74 -6.53
N ARG A 319 25.00 -37.80 -7.46
CA ARG A 319 25.77 -37.74 -8.70
C ARG A 319 27.26 -37.53 -8.42
N GLN A 320 27.63 -36.65 -7.47
CA GLN A 320 29.02 -36.40 -7.10
C GLN A 320 29.67 -37.64 -6.50
N VAL A 321 28.99 -38.34 -5.58
CA VAL A 321 29.52 -39.59 -5.01
C VAL A 321 29.60 -40.70 -6.07
N ARG A 322 28.59 -40.81 -6.95
CA ARG A 322 28.66 -41.72 -8.11
C ARG A 322 29.82 -41.36 -9.03
N GLN A 323 30.07 -40.09 -9.28
CA GLN A 323 31.20 -39.62 -10.08
C GLN A 323 32.54 -39.94 -9.40
N GLN A 324 32.66 -39.79 -8.08
CA GLN A 324 33.87 -40.22 -7.36
C GLN A 324 34.09 -41.72 -7.47
N HIS A 325 33.04 -42.53 -7.33
CA HIS A 325 33.14 -43.97 -7.49
C HIS A 325 33.47 -44.36 -8.94
N LEU A 326 32.89 -43.67 -9.92
CA LEU A 326 33.21 -43.83 -11.34
C LEU A 326 34.65 -43.41 -11.63
N LEU A 327 35.15 -42.31 -11.05
CA LEU A 327 36.54 -41.86 -11.21
C LEU A 327 37.52 -42.87 -10.63
N GLN A 328 37.22 -43.46 -9.47
CA GLN A 328 38.02 -44.57 -8.90
C GLN A 328 37.99 -45.79 -9.82
N THR A 329 36.80 -46.16 -10.32
CA THR A 329 36.64 -47.29 -11.24
C THR A 329 37.33 -47.04 -12.58
N MET A 330 37.26 -45.81 -13.10
CA MET A 330 37.98 -45.37 -14.29
C MET A 330 39.48 -45.44 -14.03
N TYR A 331 39.97 -44.90 -12.91
CA TYR A 331 41.37 -44.99 -12.48
C TYR A 331 41.89 -46.43 -12.51
N ASP A 332 41.07 -47.41 -12.10
CA ASP A 332 41.41 -48.83 -12.13
C ASP A 332 41.31 -49.50 -13.52
N ILE A 333 40.48 -48.97 -14.42
CA ILE A 333 40.22 -49.52 -15.77
C ILE A 333 41.04 -48.82 -16.87
N VAL A 334 41.60 -47.61 -16.63
CA VAL A 334 42.38 -46.88 -17.64
C VAL A 334 43.45 -47.81 -18.22
N PRO A 335 43.59 -47.92 -19.55
CA PRO A 335 44.61 -48.75 -20.21
C PRO A 335 46.04 -48.21 -20.04
N ALA A 336 46.20 -47.17 -19.21
CA ALA A 336 47.42 -46.52 -18.78
C ALA A 336 47.79 -46.95 -17.36
N GLY A 337 49.06 -47.21 -17.10
CA GLY A 337 49.54 -47.45 -15.75
C GLY A 337 49.78 -46.14 -15.02
N VAL A 338 48.99 -45.83 -14.00
CA VAL A 338 49.11 -44.60 -13.20
C VAL A 338 49.74 -44.90 -11.84
N LEU A 339 50.75 -44.11 -11.46
CA LEU A 339 51.49 -44.22 -10.20
C LEU A 339 51.54 -42.85 -9.54
N MET A 340 51.42 -42.80 -8.22
CA MET A 340 51.69 -41.62 -7.41
C MET A 340 52.94 -41.87 -6.58
N VAL A 341 53.87 -40.93 -6.58
CA VAL A 341 55.20 -41.08 -6.01
C VAL A 341 55.50 -39.89 -5.10
N ASP A 342 56.04 -40.13 -3.91
CA ASP A 342 56.40 -39.06 -2.98
C ASP A 342 57.62 -38.23 -3.47
N PRO A 343 57.94 -37.10 -2.82
CA PRO A 343 59.11 -36.29 -3.20
C PRO A 343 60.46 -37.02 -3.10
N SER A 344 60.54 -38.16 -2.41
CA SER A 344 61.73 -38.99 -2.29
C SER A 344 61.84 -40.06 -3.37
N GLY A 345 60.85 -40.18 -4.25
CA GLY A 345 60.83 -41.16 -5.33
C GLY A 345 60.25 -42.53 -4.93
N ARG A 346 59.54 -42.64 -3.80
CA ARG A 346 58.82 -43.87 -3.42
C ARG A 346 57.38 -43.86 -3.92
N ILE A 347 56.94 -44.99 -4.48
CA ILE A 347 55.58 -45.15 -4.99
C ILE A 347 54.64 -45.23 -3.80
N MET A 348 53.72 -44.27 -3.69
CA MET A 348 52.66 -44.21 -2.68
C MET A 348 51.45 -45.04 -3.10
N GLU A 349 51.03 -44.92 -4.36
CA GLU A 349 49.83 -45.56 -4.88
C GLU A 349 50.00 -45.92 -6.37
N ALA A 350 49.34 -47.00 -6.81
CA ALA A 350 49.43 -47.51 -8.18
C ALA A 350 48.08 -48.10 -8.61
N ASN A 351 47.62 -47.80 -9.84
CA ASN A 351 46.41 -48.42 -10.38
C ASN A 351 46.66 -49.86 -10.87
N ALA A 352 45.59 -50.64 -11.05
CA ALA A 352 45.68 -52.04 -11.47
C ALA A 352 46.36 -52.26 -12.83
N THR A 353 46.35 -51.27 -13.72
CA THR A 353 47.03 -51.32 -15.02
C THR A 353 48.53 -51.08 -14.89
N ALA A 354 49.00 -50.27 -13.93
CA ALA A 354 50.43 -50.07 -13.65
C ALA A 354 51.09 -51.37 -13.20
N HIS A 355 50.41 -52.13 -12.32
CA HIS A 355 50.82 -53.47 -11.93
C HIS A 355 50.99 -54.42 -13.14
N ARG A 356 50.09 -54.33 -14.13
CA ARG A 356 50.14 -55.14 -15.37
C ARG A 356 51.22 -54.69 -16.35
N LEU A 357 51.40 -53.38 -16.57
CA LEU A 357 52.39 -52.84 -17.52
C LEU A 357 53.83 -52.96 -17.00
N LEU A 358 54.01 -52.77 -15.68
CA LEU A 358 55.30 -52.90 -15.02
C LEU A 358 55.60 -54.33 -14.52
N LEU A 359 54.65 -55.26 -14.72
CA LEU A 359 54.78 -56.69 -14.41
C LEU A 359 55.22 -56.94 -12.96
N ALA A 360 54.59 -56.26 -12.00
CA ALA A 360 54.92 -56.35 -10.58
C ALA A 360 53.67 -56.42 -9.70
N ASP A 361 53.59 -57.42 -8.83
CA ASP A 361 52.43 -57.66 -7.96
C ASP A 361 52.31 -56.64 -6.82
N THR A 362 53.43 -56.10 -6.34
CA THR A 362 53.45 -55.06 -5.29
C THR A 362 54.36 -53.90 -5.71
N LEU A 363 53.78 -52.71 -5.80
CA LEU A 363 54.44 -51.48 -6.26
C LEU A 363 54.55 -50.42 -5.16
N ALA A 364 53.56 -50.33 -4.26
CA ALA A 364 53.57 -49.38 -3.15
C ALA A 364 54.75 -49.63 -2.19
N GLY A 365 55.44 -48.56 -1.80
CA GLY A 365 56.60 -48.57 -0.89
C GLY A 365 57.96 -48.80 -1.58
N ARG A 366 57.98 -49.28 -2.83
CA ARG A 366 59.21 -49.44 -3.62
C ARG A 366 59.66 -48.11 -4.23
N THR A 367 60.94 -48.00 -4.53
CA THR A 367 61.47 -46.80 -5.20
C THR A 367 61.26 -46.89 -6.71
N LEU A 368 61.00 -45.75 -7.36
CA LEU A 368 60.80 -45.70 -8.81
C LEU A 368 62.01 -46.26 -9.59
N ALA A 369 63.22 -46.07 -9.06
CA ALA A 369 64.46 -46.57 -9.64
C ALA A 369 64.53 -48.11 -9.68
N GLU A 370 64.02 -48.80 -8.66
CA GLU A 370 63.98 -50.27 -8.62
C GLU A 370 63.01 -50.86 -9.65
N VAL A 371 61.91 -50.16 -9.93
CA VAL A 371 60.82 -50.67 -10.78
C VAL A 371 61.08 -50.32 -12.25
N CYS A 372 61.55 -49.11 -12.54
CA CYS A 372 61.81 -48.64 -13.90
C CYS A 372 63.23 -48.94 -14.39
N GLY A 373 64.17 -49.29 -13.50
CA GLY A 373 65.58 -49.58 -13.83
C GLY A 373 65.76 -50.60 -14.97
N PRO A 374 65.04 -51.75 -14.99
CA PRO A 374 65.13 -52.73 -16.08
C PRO A 374 64.57 -52.24 -17.43
N LEU A 375 63.63 -51.29 -17.42
CA LEU A 375 63.00 -50.71 -18.62
C LEU A 375 63.88 -49.61 -19.27
N MET A 376 64.97 -49.24 -18.61
CA MET A 376 65.82 -48.10 -18.98
C MET A 376 67.29 -48.53 -19.20
N ALA A 377 67.54 -49.81 -19.45
CA ALA A 377 68.88 -50.42 -19.59
C ALA A 377 69.65 -50.04 -20.89
N SER A 378 69.16 -49.05 -21.66
CA SER A 378 69.91 -48.46 -22.78
C SER A 378 70.71 -47.23 -22.32
N ALA A 379 71.77 -46.86 -23.04
CA ALA A 379 72.59 -45.69 -22.70
C ALA A 379 71.77 -44.37 -22.61
N ASP A 380 70.69 -44.26 -23.38
CA ASP A 380 69.73 -43.14 -23.32
C ASP A 380 68.81 -43.17 -22.07
N GLY A 381 68.54 -44.35 -21.51
CA GLY A 381 67.68 -44.52 -20.35
C GLY A 381 68.30 -44.05 -19.03
N VAL A 382 69.62 -44.18 -18.88
CA VAL A 382 70.37 -43.72 -17.69
C VAL A 382 70.49 -42.19 -17.66
N HIS A 383 70.64 -41.54 -18.82
CA HIS A 383 70.62 -40.08 -18.91
C HIS A 383 69.25 -39.52 -18.52
N ARG A 384 68.17 -40.14 -19.01
CA ARG A 384 66.77 -39.79 -18.65
C ARG A 384 66.42 -40.09 -17.19
N LEU A 385 67.04 -41.09 -16.56
CA LEU A 385 66.93 -41.36 -15.11
C LEU A 385 67.50 -40.21 -14.27
N THR A 386 68.65 -39.69 -14.68
CA THR A 386 69.30 -38.55 -14.03
C THR A 386 68.46 -37.27 -14.23
N GLU A 387 67.80 -37.14 -15.39
CA GLU A 387 66.91 -36.03 -15.73
C GLU A 387 65.60 -36.07 -14.95
N ILE A 388 64.95 -37.24 -14.85
CA ILE A 388 63.77 -37.44 -13.99
C ILE A 388 64.14 -37.20 -12.52
N ALA A 389 65.24 -37.76 -12.01
CA ALA A 389 65.68 -37.57 -10.63
C ALA A 389 66.06 -36.11 -10.31
N ARG A 390 66.71 -35.40 -11.25
CA ARG A 390 67.04 -33.97 -11.13
C ARG A 390 65.79 -33.09 -11.21
N TRP A 391 64.80 -33.47 -12.01
CA TRP A 391 63.56 -32.72 -12.17
C TRP A 391 62.63 -32.87 -10.96
N LEU A 392 62.55 -34.09 -10.41
CA LEU A 392 61.87 -34.36 -9.13
C LEU A 392 62.47 -33.55 -7.96
N THR A 393 63.72 -33.09 -8.07
CA THR A 393 64.46 -32.41 -6.99
C THR A 393 64.63 -30.89 -7.17
N LEU A 394 64.58 -30.33 -8.39
CA LEU A 394 64.93 -28.92 -8.66
C LEU A 394 63.85 -28.07 -9.37
N GLY A 395 62.77 -28.65 -9.91
CA GLY A 395 61.89 -27.95 -10.88
C GLY A 395 60.44 -27.72 -10.45
N ALA A 396 60.04 -26.45 -10.37
CA ALA A 396 58.69 -25.98 -10.13
C ALA A 396 57.75 -26.21 -11.34
N GLY A 397 56.60 -26.86 -11.11
CA GLY A 397 55.34 -26.64 -11.83
C GLY A 397 55.19 -27.06 -13.30
N GLN A 398 56.23 -27.54 -13.97
CA GLN A 398 56.09 -28.03 -15.35
C GLN A 398 55.52 -29.47 -15.39
N ARG A 399 55.03 -29.95 -16.54
CA ARG A 399 54.65 -31.36 -16.77
C ARG A 399 55.66 -31.97 -17.73
N LEU A 400 56.30 -33.07 -17.35
CA LEU A 400 57.10 -33.89 -18.26
C LEU A 400 56.16 -34.83 -19.00
N HIS A 401 55.97 -34.66 -20.29
CA HIS A 401 55.14 -35.55 -21.12
C HIS A 401 56.01 -36.22 -22.16
N GLY A 402 55.73 -37.48 -22.50
CA GLY A 402 56.36 -38.10 -23.67
C GLY A 402 57.75 -38.69 -23.45
N ILE A 403 58.14 -39.00 -22.20
CA ILE A 403 59.39 -39.74 -21.98
C ILE A 403 59.21 -41.15 -22.52
N LEU A 404 59.69 -41.37 -23.74
CA LEU A 404 59.66 -42.68 -24.38
C LEU A 404 60.60 -43.63 -23.65
N LEU A 405 60.02 -44.56 -22.95
CA LEU A 405 60.68 -45.72 -22.39
C LEU A 405 60.58 -46.83 -23.43
N HIS A 406 61.73 -47.26 -23.91
CA HIS A 406 61.81 -48.41 -24.79
C HIS A 406 61.90 -49.66 -23.94
N GLN A 407 60.82 -50.45 -23.89
CA GLN A 407 60.85 -51.77 -23.28
C GLN A 407 61.43 -52.76 -24.31
N PRO A 408 62.64 -53.29 -24.11
CA PRO A 408 63.28 -54.19 -25.07
C PRO A 408 62.53 -55.53 -25.16
N ALA A 409 62.57 -56.14 -26.34
CA ALA A 409 61.98 -57.45 -26.59
C ALA A 409 62.58 -58.52 -25.67
N GLY A 410 61.74 -59.41 -25.14
CA GLY A 410 62.15 -60.58 -24.35
C GLY A 410 61.85 -61.87 -25.10
N PRO A 411 62.25 -63.05 -24.58
CA PRO A 411 62.15 -64.32 -25.30
C PRO A 411 60.73 -64.70 -25.78
N ASP A 412 59.67 -64.20 -25.13
CA ASP A 412 58.26 -64.39 -25.54
C ASP A 412 57.48 -63.05 -25.71
N ARG A 413 58.15 -61.91 -26.00
CA ARG A 413 57.45 -60.59 -26.10
C ARG A 413 58.08 -59.57 -27.07
N PRO A 414 57.27 -58.82 -27.86
CA PRO A 414 57.75 -57.78 -28.78
C PRO A 414 58.18 -56.49 -28.05
N ALA A 415 59.04 -55.70 -28.71
CA ALA A 415 59.46 -54.39 -28.22
C ALA A 415 58.28 -53.41 -28.16
N ARG A 416 58.20 -52.62 -27.09
CA ARG A 416 57.12 -51.64 -26.88
C ARG A 416 57.70 -50.28 -26.53
N TRP A 417 57.16 -49.24 -27.16
CA TRP A 417 57.38 -47.86 -26.73
C TRP A 417 56.33 -47.51 -25.69
N LEU A 418 56.77 -47.32 -24.46
CA LEU A 418 55.94 -46.82 -23.37
C LEU A 418 56.21 -45.33 -23.22
N SER A 419 55.20 -44.49 -23.39
CA SER A 419 55.31 -43.07 -23.03
C SER A 419 55.08 -42.93 -21.55
N LEU A 420 56.11 -42.51 -20.84
CA LEU A 420 56.03 -42.06 -19.46
C LEU A 420 55.78 -40.56 -19.44
N SER A 421 54.70 -40.16 -18.79
CA SER A 421 54.39 -38.77 -18.50
C SER A 421 54.38 -38.56 -17.00
N VAL A 422 55.12 -37.57 -16.51
CA VAL A 422 55.25 -37.18 -15.11
C VAL A 422 54.68 -35.79 -14.94
N ALA A 423 53.63 -35.65 -14.13
CA ALA A 423 53.07 -34.37 -13.74
C ALA A 423 53.32 -34.15 -12.24
N CYS A 424 53.70 -32.93 -11.85
CA CYS A 424 53.66 -32.56 -10.45
C CYS A 424 52.20 -32.54 -9.98
N ALA A 425 51.93 -33.08 -8.79
CA ALA A 425 50.61 -32.91 -8.18
C ALA A 425 50.37 -31.41 -7.90
N PRO A 426 49.11 -30.94 -7.89
CA PRO A 426 48.80 -29.53 -7.64
C PRO A 426 49.34 -28.99 -6.30
N ASP A 427 49.53 -29.88 -5.32
CA ASP A 427 50.26 -29.58 -4.07
C ASP A 427 51.65 -30.25 -4.12
N PRO A 428 52.76 -29.46 -4.07
CA PRO A 428 54.13 -29.98 -4.12
C PRO A 428 54.46 -30.98 -3.02
N ARG A 429 53.71 -31.00 -1.91
CA ARG A 429 53.92 -31.94 -0.79
C ARG A 429 53.36 -33.34 -1.07
N LEU A 430 52.44 -33.48 -2.02
CA LEU A 430 51.83 -34.76 -2.41
C LEU A 430 52.68 -35.55 -3.42
N GLY A 431 53.80 -34.98 -3.87
CA GLY A 431 54.72 -35.61 -4.80
C GLY A 431 54.27 -35.54 -6.27
N PHE A 432 54.53 -36.59 -7.03
CA PHE A 432 54.43 -36.63 -8.49
C PHE A 432 53.52 -37.74 -8.97
N VAL A 433 52.73 -37.48 -10.02
CA VAL A 433 51.88 -38.47 -10.69
C VAL A 433 52.53 -38.89 -12.00
N LEU A 434 52.74 -40.19 -12.18
CA LEU A 434 53.33 -40.79 -13.37
C LEU A 434 52.26 -41.59 -14.11
N ALA A 435 52.18 -41.45 -15.43
CA ALA A 435 51.31 -42.21 -16.31
C ALA A 435 52.13 -42.91 -17.39
N LEU A 436 51.92 -44.22 -17.56
CA LEU A 436 52.61 -45.11 -18.49
C LEU A 436 51.65 -45.60 -19.57
N ASN A 437 51.86 -45.19 -20.81
CA ASN A 437 51.03 -45.54 -21.96
C ASN A 437 51.81 -46.33 -23.01
N ASN A 438 51.25 -47.40 -23.57
CA ASN A 438 51.85 -48.04 -24.74
C ASN A 438 51.53 -47.23 -26.00
N VAL A 439 52.51 -46.55 -26.58
CA VAL A 439 52.38 -45.60 -27.71
C VAL A 439 53.03 -46.07 -29.02
N THR A 440 53.34 -47.37 -29.10
CA THR A 440 54.12 -47.97 -30.19
C THR A 440 53.59 -47.67 -31.59
N ALA A 441 52.27 -47.58 -31.81
CA ALA A 441 51.68 -47.34 -33.14
C ALA A 441 51.33 -45.85 -33.42
N GLN A 442 51.29 -45.00 -32.39
CA GLN A 442 50.82 -43.61 -32.45
C GLN A 442 51.97 -42.59 -32.51
N HIS A 443 53.15 -42.95 -32.01
CA HIS A 443 54.27 -42.01 -31.92
C HIS A 443 54.84 -41.58 -33.29
N GLU A 444 54.77 -42.44 -34.32
CA GLU A 444 55.52 -42.23 -35.56
C GLU A 444 54.77 -41.42 -36.65
N ALA A 445 53.43 -41.46 -36.66
CA ALA A 445 52.63 -40.80 -37.70
C ALA A 445 51.81 -39.60 -37.19
N GLN A 446 51.45 -39.58 -35.90
CA GLN A 446 50.51 -38.61 -35.33
C GLN A 446 51.17 -37.30 -34.89
N ALA A 447 52.45 -37.32 -34.49
CA ALA A 447 53.11 -36.13 -33.92
C ALA A 447 53.23 -34.94 -34.90
N ARG A 448 53.39 -35.19 -36.21
CA ARG A 448 53.56 -34.13 -37.22
C ARG A 448 52.24 -33.59 -37.79
N LEU A 449 51.18 -34.40 -37.79
CA LEU A 449 49.88 -34.00 -38.32
C LEU A 449 48.97 -33.43 -37.20
N ALA A 450 49.01 -34.02 -36.00
CA ALA A 450 48.17 -33.61 -34.88
C ALA A 450 48.52 -32.22 -34.33
N GLU A 451 49.78 -31.79 -34.27
CA GLU A 451 50.12 -30.47 -33.70
C GLU A 451 49.56 -29.29 -34.53
N SER A 452 49.52 -29.44 -35.85
CA SER A 452 48.96 -28.45 -36.77
C SER A 452 47.43 -28.48 -36.79
N GLU A 453 46.83 -29.67 -36.79
CA GLU A 453 45.37 -29.85 -36.76
C GLU A 453 44.76 -29.48 -35.40
N GLU A 454 45.41 -29.82 -34.30
CA GLU A 454 44.98 -29.50 -32.93
C GLU A 454 45.05 -27.99 -32.67
N ARG A 455 46.10 -27.30 -33.13
CA ARG A 455 46.21 -25.84 -32.98
C ARG A 455 45.11 -25.11 -33.77
N LEU A 456 44.81 -25.57 -34.99
CA LEU A 456 43.73 -25.00 -35.81
C LEU A 456 42.35 -25.32 -35.23
N THR A 457 42.15 -26.55 -34.76
CA THR A 457 40.89 -27.01 -34.15
C THR A 457 40.62 -26.28 -32.83
N LEU A 458 41.61 -26.16 -31.93
CA LEU A 458 41.46 -25.42 -30.66
C LEU A 458 41.19 -23.93 -30.87
N ALA A 459 41.78 -23.31 -31.90
CA ALA A 459 41.51 -21.91 -32.25
C ALA A 459 40.08 -21.70 -32.77
N LEU A 460 39.57 -22.63 -33.60
CA LEU A 460 38.19 -22.60 -34.09
C LEU A 460 37.18 -22.96 -33.01
N GLU A 461 37.44 -24.00 -32.21
CA GLU A 461 36.61 -24.45 -31.08
C GLU A 461 36.47 -23.37 -30.02
N GLY A 462 37.59 -22.77 -29.58
CA GLY A 462 37.62 -21.70 -28.58
C GLY A 462 36.91 -20.41 -29.01
N GLY A 463 36.87 -20.12 -30.31
CA GLY A 463 36.15 -18.97 -30.88
C GLY A 463 34.68 -19.21 -31.22
N SER A 464 34.18 -20.45 -31.07
CA SER A 464 32.84 -20.83 -31.52
C SER A 464 32.53 -20.55 -33.00
N LEU A 465 33.55 -20.56 -33.85
CA LEU A 465 33.46 -20.22 -35.27
C LEU A 465 33.15 -21.43 -36.14
N ALA A 466 32.29 -21.25 -37.15
CA ALA A 466 32.08 -22.17 -38.26
C ALA A 466 32.78 -21.66 -39.52
N LEU A 467 33.41 -22.54 -40.30
CA LEU A 467 34.06 -22.21 -41.56
C LEU A 467 33.11 -22.33 -42.75
N TRP A 468 33.25 -21.41 -43.69
CA TRP A 468 32.59 -21.43 -44.98
C TRP A 468 33.57 -21.09 -46.11
N ASP A 469 33.29 -21.66 -47.27
CA ASP A 469 34.16 -21.64 -48.44
C ASP A 469 33.31 -21.60 -49.70
N TRP A 470 33.30 -20.45 -50.35
CA TRP A 470 32.49 -20.18 -51.53
C TRP A 470 33.37 -20.10 -52.77
N ASP A 471 33.17 -21.05 -53.69
CA ASP A 471 33.69 -20.99 -55.05
C ASP A 471 32.75 -20.14 -55.93
N ILE A 472 33.23 -18.99 -56.37
CA ILE A 472 32.40 -17.92 -56.94
C ILE A 472 31.96 -18.23 -58.38
N PRO A 473 32.84 -18.73 -59.29
CA PRO A 473 32.44 -19.10 -60.65
C PRO A 473 31.42 -20.25 -60.72
N SER A 474 31.51 -21.23 -59.82
CA SER A 474 30.60 -22.38 -59.79
C SER A 474 29.32 -22.11 -58.98
N GLY A 475 29.35 -21.10 -58.10
CA GLY A 475 28.27 -20.82 -57.16
C GLY A 475 28.19 -21.83 -56.00
N CYS A 476 29.19 -22.70 -55.81
CA CYS A 476 29.18 -23.70 -54.76
C CYS A 476 29.71 -23.14 -53.43
N ILE A 477 28.99 -23.41 -52.34
CA ILE A 477 29.45 -23.09 -50.98
C ILE A 477 29.66 -24.39 -50.20
N ALA A 478 30.83 -24.56 -49.62
CA ALA A 478 31.15 -25.60 -48.66
C ALA A 478 31.16 -25.02 -47.25
N TYR A 479 30.64 -25.79 -46.30
CA TYR A 479 30.59 -25.44 -44.89
C TYR A 479 31.18 -26.58 -44.05
N ASP A 480 31.75 -26.22 -42.90
CA ASP A 480 32.13 -27.23 -41.90
C ASP A 480 30.91 -27.80 -41.15
N GLY A 481 31.13 -28.84 -40.35
CA GLY A 481 30.05 -29.47 -39.56
C GLY A 481 29.42 -28.53 -38.53
N ARG A 482 30.13 -27.49 -38.10
CA ARG A 482 29.66 -26.56 -37.07
C ARG A 482 28.60 -25.59 -37.60
N TRP A 483 28.68 -25.23 -38.88
CA TRP A 483 27.62 -24.50 -39.56
C TRP A 483 26.26 -25.20 -39.45
N SER A 484 26.23 -26.53 -39.60
CA SER A 484 25.00 -27.32 -39.45
C SER A 484 24.47 -27.31 -38.01
N LEU A 485 25.38 -27.29 -37.01
CA LEU A 485 25.02 -27.17 -35.60
C LEU A 485 24.41 -25.80 -35.26
N ILE A 486 24.96 -24.70 -35.80
CA ILE A 486 24.39 -23.35 -35.63
C ILE A 486 22.95 -23.31 -36.15
N LEU A 487 22.70 -23.88 -37.33
CA LEU A 487 21.38 -23.93 -37.96
C LEU A 487 20.46 -25.04 -37.42
N GLY A 488 20.92 -25.87 -36.48
CA GLY A 488 20.15 -26.99 -35.93
C GLY A 488 19.78 -28.06 -36.96
N ARG A 489 20.52 -28.15 -38.07
CA ARG A 489 20.27 -29.07 -39.17
C ARG A 489 21.12 -30.33 -39.00
N PRO A 490 20.64 -31.49 -39.48
CA PRO A 490 21.43 -32.72 -39.42
C PRO A 490 22.71 -32.55 -40.24
N LEU A 491 23.82 -33.09 -39.73
CA LEU A 491 25.19 -32.95 -40.28
C LEU A 491 25.35 -33.44 -41.73
N ASN A 492 24.37 -34.17 -42.26
CA ASN A 492 24.33 -34.66 -43.63
C ASN A 492 23.66 -33.68 -44.62
N HIS A 493 23.08 -32.58 -44.14
CA HIS A 493 22.43 -31.58 -44.98
C HIS A 493 23.45 -30.59 -45.54
N ARG A 494 23.84 -30.79 -46.80
CA ARG A 494 24.78 -29.91 -47.50
C ARG A 494 24.03 -28.82 -48.27
N ILE A 495 24.16 -27.58 -47.83
CA ILE A 495 23.94 -26.43 -48.72
C ILE A 495 25.09 -26.47 -49.72
N THR A 496 24.78 -26.61 -51.01
CA THR A 496 25.79 -26.83 -52.07
C THR A 496 25.83 -25.70 -53.08
N ASP A 497 24.92 -24.73 -52.97
CA ASP A 497 24.74 -23.63 -53.90
C ASP A 497 24.27 -22.37 -53.14
N VAL A 498 24.75 -21.22 -53.58
CA VAL A 498 24.39 -19.86 -53.12
C VAL A 498 22.87 -19.63 -53.07
N THR A 499 22.11 -20.15 -54.03
CA THR A 499 20.65 -19.99 -54.09
C THR A 499 19.97 -20.64 -52.89
N ALA A 500 20.44 -21.83 -52.49
CA ALA A 500 19.94 -22.51 -51.30
C ALA A 500 20.27 -21.75 -50.01
N TRP A 501 21.44 -21.10 -49.92
CA TRP A 501 21.76 -20.20 -48.82
C TRP A 501 20.87 -18.94 -48.81
N LYS A 502 20.66 -18.30 -49.97
CA LYS A 502 19.79 -17.11 -50.09
C LYS A 502 18.34 -17.38 -49.62
N ASN A 503 17.84 -18.59 -49.81
CA ASN A 503 16.51 -18.99 -49.35
C ASN A 503 16.39 -19.06 -47.82
N LEU A 504 17.51 -19.25 -47.10
CA LEU A 504 17.54 -19.25 -45.65
C LEU A 504 17.58 -17.85 -45.04
N LEU A 505 17.89 -16.81 -45.83
CA LEU A 505 17.92 -15.43 -45.35
C LEU A 505 16.52 -14.94 -44.99
N HIS A 506 16.43 -14.25 -43.84
CA HIS A 506 15.22 -13.56 -43.43
C HIS A 506 14.79 -12.54 -44.52
N PRO A 507 13.50 -12.47 -44.90
CA PRO A 507 13.03 -11.63 -46.00
C PRO A 507 13.46 -10.15 -45.90
N ALA A 508 13.45 -9.58 -44.70
CA ALA A 508 13.84 -8.19 -44.46
C ALA A 508 15.35 -7.92 -44.64
N ASP A 509 16.20 -8.95 -44.60
CA ASP A 509 17.66 -8.79 -44.69
C ASP A 509 18.19 -9.02 -46.12
N ARG A 510 17.36 -9.56 -47.03
CA ARG A 510 17.77 -10.00 -48.37
C ARG A 510 18.29 -8.86 -49.24
N GLU A 511 17.59 -7.74 -49.27
CA GLU A 511 17.93 -6.59 -50.13
C GLU A 511 19.25 -5.94 -49.67
N ALA A 512 19.39 -5.70 -48.36
CA ALA A 512 20.62 -5.16 -47.77
C ALA A 512 21.81 -6.12 -47.93
N MET A 513 21.57 -7.42 -47.81
CA MET A 513 22.60 -8.45 -48.00
C MET A 513 23.10 -8.50 -49.44
N GLU A 514 22.18 -8.51 -50.42
CA GLU A 514 22.55 -8.54 -51.84
C GLU A 514 23.38 -7.31 -52.22
N ALA A 515 22.95 -6.13 -51.77
CA ALA A 515 23.69 -4.89 -52.00
C ALA A 515 25.10 -4.94 -51.35
N SER A 516 25.21 -5.48 -50.14
CA SER A 516 26.49 -5.65 -49.43
C SER A 516 27.45 -6.60 -50.17
N ILE A 517 26.95 -7.74 -50.64
CA ILE A 517 27.74 -8.72 -51.40
C ILE A 517 28.19 -8.14 -52.76
N GLN A 518 27.29 -7.46 -53.48
CA GLN A 518 27.62 -6.84 -54.76
C GLN A 518 28.66 -5.72 -54.61
N ALA A 519 28.51 -4.87 -53.60
CA ALA A 519 29.49 -3.84 -53.27
C ALA A 519 30.85 -4.43 -52.91
N HIS A 520 30.89 -5.55 -52.18
CA HIS A 520 32.13 -6.22 -51.83
C HIS A 520 32.81 -6.88 -53.03
N PHE A 521 32.05 -7.48 -53.96
CA PHE A 521 32.61 -8.02 -55.20
C PHE A 521 33.17 -6.95 -56.14
N ALA A 522 32.51 -5.79 -56.22
CA ALA A 522 32.94 -4.66 -57.03
C ALA A 522 34.10 -3.85 -56.40
N GLY A 523 34.23 -3.88 -55.07
CA GLY A 523 35.26 -3.15 -54.33
C GLY A 523 36.65 -3.77 -54.44
N SER A 524 37.69 -2.96 -54.21
CA SER A 524 39.08 -3.42 -54.13
C SER A 524 39.46 -4.01 -52.77
N ASP A 525 38.62 -3.85 -51.74
CA ASP A 525 38.85 -4.45 -50.43
C ASP A 525 38.57 -5.96 -50.47
N SER A 526 39.47 -6.74 -49.87
CA SER A 526 39.39 -8.20 -49.85
C SER A 526 38.66 -8.72 -48.62
N ARG A 527 38.33 -7.88 -47.62
CA ARG A 527 37.64 -8.29 -46.39
C ARG A 527 36.14 -8.03 -46.45
N TYR A 528 35.36 -9.07 -46.18
CA TYR A 528 33.91 -9.02 -46.05
C TYR A 528 33.49 -9.10 -44.59
N GLU A 529 32.54 -8.29 -44.17
CA GLU A 529 31.87 -8.44 -42.88
C GLU A 529 30.38 -8.09 -43.01
N ALA A 530 29.51 -8.98 -42.52
CA ALA A 530 28.07 -8.75 -42.50
C ALA A 530 27.37 -9.48 -41.34
N GLU A 531 26.25 -8.92 -40.88
CA GLU A 531 25.37 -9.54 -39.88
C GLU A 531 23.97 -9.73 -40.48
N TYR A 532 23.39 -10.91 -40.35
CA TYR A 532 22.08 -11.21 -40.92
C TYR A 532 21.43 -12.41 -40.25
N ARG A 533 20.12 -12.56 -40.45
CA ARG A 533 19.35 -13.67 -39.89
C ARG A 533 19.20 -14.82 -40.87
N LEU A 534 19.44 -16.04 -40.38
CA LEU A 534 19.15 -17.29 -41.09
C LEU A 534 18.06 -18.10 -40.40
N ALA A 535 17.28 -18.81 -41.20
CA ALA A 535 16.23 -19.71 -40.73
C ALA A 535 16.83 -21.00 -40.17
N ARG A 536 16.50 -21.30 -38.92
CA ARG A 536 16.89 -22.52 -38.21
C ARG A 536 15.91 -23.66 -38.51
N ALA A 537 16.33 -24.90 -38.25
CA ALA A 537 15.52 -26.08 -38.56
C ALA A 537 14.22 -26.18 -37.75
N ASP A 538 14.18 -25.56 -36.57
CA ASP A 538 13.03 -25.46 -35.66
C ASP A 538 12.02 -24.37 -36.06
N GLY A 539 12.34 -23.55 -37.08
CA GLY A 539 11.49 -22.46 -37.56
C GLY A 539 11.82 -21.09 -36.97
N ASP A 540 12.74 -21.01 -36.00
CA ASP A 540 13.22 -19.77 -35.42
C ASP A 540 14.35 -19.13 -36.25
N TRP A 541 14.73 -17.90 -35.91
CA TRP A 541 15.80 -17.15 -36.58
C TRP A 541 17.06 -17.10 -35.73
N VAL A 542 18.21 -17.38 -36.35
CA VAL A 542 19.53 -17.22 -35.73
C VAL A 542 20.25 -16.03 -36.36
N TRP A 543 20.85 -15.18 -35.54
CA TRP A 543 21.70 -14.08 -36.02
C TRP A 543 23.11 -14.59 -36.26
N ILE A 544 23.62 -14.42 -37.46
CA ILE A 544 24.97 -14.83 -37.83
C ILE A 544 25.79 -13.61 -38.23
N GLN A 545 26.97 -13.47 -37.63
CA GLN A 545 28.03 -12.60 -38.12
C GLN A 545 28.95 -13.41 -39.03
N VAL A 546 29.12 -12.95 -40.26
CA VAL A 546 30.00 -13.57 -41.25
C VAL A 546 31.16 -12.64 -41.56
N ARG A 547 32.38 -13.19 -41.52
CA ARG A 547 33.61 -12.51 -41.92
C ARG A 547 34.35 -13.36 -42.93
N GLY A 548 34.81 -12.77 -44.02
CA GLY A 548 35.49 -13.52 -45.09
C GLY A 548 36.56 -12.74 -45.80
N GLN A 549 37.40 -13.45 -46.54
CA GLN A 549 38.34 -12.88 -47.49
C GLN A 549 38.08 -13.43 -48.90
N ILE A 550 38.14 -12.54 -49.89
CA ILE A 550 38.04 -12.91 -51.30
C ILE A 550 39.44 -13.12 -51.89
N LEU A 551 39.65 -14.29 -52.46
CA LEU A 551 40.72 -14.59 -53.37
C LEU A 551 40.32 -14.14 -54.78
N ARG A 552 41.10 -13.23 -55.38
CA ARG A 552 40.89 -12.73 -56.75
C ARG A 552 41.92 -13.31 -57.70
N ASP A 553 41.56 -13.41 -58.96
CA ASP A 553 42.46 -13.75 -60.05
C ASP A 553 43.52 -12.64 -60.21
N PRO A 554 44.82 -12.95 -60.06
CA PRO A 554 45.89 -11.96 -60.22
C PRO A 554 45.95 -11.32 -61.61
N ALA A 555 45.45 -11.98 -62.66
CA ALA A 555 45.51 -11.53 -64.04
C ALA A 555 44.31 -10.67 -64.46
N THR A 556 43.11 -10.97 -63.93
CA THR A 556 41.85 -10.33 -64.35
C THR A 556 41.19 -9.49 -63.25
N GLY A 557 41.62 -9.63 -61.99
CA GLY A 557 41.01 -8.98 -60.82
C GLY A 557 39.64 -9.55 -60.42
N ALA A 558 39.14 -10.55 -61.16
CA ALA A 558 37.85 -11.17 -60.90
C ALA A 558 37.87 -12.01 -59.62
N PRO A 559 36.79 -12.02 -58.81
CA PRO A 559 36.73 -12.80 -57.59
C PRO A 559 36.58 -14.31 -57.91
N LEU A 560 37.49 -15.14 -57.38
CA LEU A 560 37.53 -16.59 -57.63
C LEU A 560 36.93 -17.39 -56.48
N ARG A 561 37.26 -17.04 -55.24
CA ARG A 561 36.86 -17.81 -54.06
C ARG A 561 36.72 -16.90 -52.85
N ALA A 562 35.77 -17.15 -51.96
CA ALA A 562 35.63 -16.43 -50.71
C ALA A 562 35.65 -17.41 -49.53
N LEU A 563 36.56 -17.20 -48.58
CA LEU A 563 36.75 -18.09 -47.43
C LEU A 563 36.58 -17.29 -46.14
N GLY A 564 35.93 -17.86 -45.14
CA GLY A 564 35.67 -17.11 -43.93
C GLY A 564 35.14 -17.90 -42.76
N THR A 565 34.79 -17.16 -41.72
CA THR A 565 34.18 -17.67 -40.49
C THR A 565 32.78 -17.10 -40.30
N ALA A 566 31.97 -17.84 -39.56
CA ALA A 566 30.64 -17.47 -39.14
C ALA A 566 30.49 -17.70 -37.63
N LEU A 567 29.85 -16.75 -36.96
CA LEU A 567 29.60 -16.77 -35.51
C LEU A 567 28.12 -16.54 -35.23
N ASP A 568 27.53 -17.36 -34.36
CA ASP A 568 26.21 -17.12 -33.81
C ASP A 568 26.28 -15.97 -32.79
N ILE A 569 25.60 -14.87 -33.09
CA ILE A 569 25.53 -13.67 -32.25
C ILE A 569 24.12 -13.44 -31.68
N THR A 570 23.27 -14.48 -31.66
CA THR A 570 21.87 -14.39 -31.21
C THR A 570 21.76 -13.92 -29.76
N ALA A 571 22.59 -14.46 -28.86
CA ALA A 571 22.63 -14.04 -27.45
C ALA A 571 23.01 -12.54 -27.31
N ARG A 572 23.98 -12.07 -28.10
CA ARG A 572 24.38 -10.66 -28.09
C ARG A 572 23.23 -9.75 -28.54
N LYS A 573 22.52 -10.14 -29.60
CA LYS A 573 21.38 -9.38 -30.14
C LYS A 573 20.15 -9.44 -29.21
N SER A 574 19.92 -10.55 -28.51
CA SER A 574 18.84 -10.64 -27.52
C SER A 574 19.10 -9.74 -26.31
N ASP A 575 20.33 -9.70 -25.80
CA ASP A 575 20.69 -8.84 -24.67
C ASP A 575 20.59 -7.35 -25.03
N GLU A 576 21.01 -6.99 -26.25
CA GLU A 576 20.85 -5.63 -26.79
C GLU A 576 19.37 -5.24 -26.89
N ALA A 577 18.54 -6.13 -27.45
CA ALA A 577 17.11 -5.91 -27.57
C ALA A 577 16.40 -5.84 -26.20
N GLU A 578 16.78 -6.68 -25.24
CA GLU A 578 16.23 -6.68 -23.88
C GLU A 578 16.60 -5.39 -23.14
N ARG A 579 17.83 -4.90 -23.29
CA ARG A 579 18.25 -3.61 -22.70
C ARG A 579 17.42 -2.46 -23.24
N VAL A 580 17.23 -2.39 -24.57
CA VAL A 580 16.38 -1.37 -25.20
C VAL A 580 14.92 -1.51 -24.75
N ALA A 581 14.39 -2.74 -24.67
CA ALA A 581 13.03 -2.99 -24.21
C ALA A 581 12.82 -2.64 -22.73
N LEU A 582 13.81 -2.93 -21.88
CA LEU A 582 13.81 -2.58 -20.45
C LEU A 582 13.86 -1.06 -20.28
N GLN A 583 14.71 -0.36 -21.03
CA GLN A 583 14.80 1.09 -21.01
C GLN A 583 13.47 1.75 -21.43
N ASN A 584 12.90 1.32 -22.56
CA ASN A 584 11.58 1.77 -23.01
C ASN A 584 10.47 1.45 -21.98
N ARG A 585 10.58 0.33 -21.26
CA ARG A 585 9.61 -0.03 -20.21
C ARG A 585 9.76 0.87 -18.98
N LEU A 586 10.99 1.17 -18.56
CA LEU A 586 11.24 2.08 -17.44
C LEU A 586 10.73 3.50 -17.74
N GLU A 587 10.96 4.00 -18.95
CA GLU A 587 10.42 5.31 -19.41
C GLU A 587 8.88 5.32 -19.42
N LYS A 588 8.24 4.24 -19.87
CA LYS A 588 6.78 4.12 -19.82
C LYS A 588 6.26 4.08 -18.38
N LEU A 589 6.93 3.38 -17.47
CA LEU A 589 6.52 3.30 -16.07
C LEU A 589 6.62 4.65 -15.37
N THR A 590 7.70 5.41 -15.60
CA THR A 590 7.86 6.75 -15.01
C THR A 590 6.86 7.75 -15.58
N SER A 591 6.45 7.61 -16.84
CA SER A 591 5.41 8.46 -17.45
C SER A 591 3.99 8.25 -16.91
N GLN A 592 3.73 7.13 -16.23
CA GLN A 592 2.41 6.80 -15.67
C GLN A 592 2.25 7.16 -14.19
N VAL A 593 3.33 7.59 -13.52
CA VAL A 593 3.27 8.04 -12.12
C VAL A 593 2.71 9.46 -12.10
N PRO A 594 1.60 9.73 -11.38
CA PRO A 594 1.07 11.09 -11.25
C PRO A 594 2.10 12.03 -10.61
N GLY A 595 2.36 13.17 -11.27
CA GLY A 595 3.36 14.14 -10.83
C GLY A 595 4.68 14.05 -11.60
N VAL A 596 5.76 14.56 -11.01
CA VAL A 596 7.09 14.63 -11.64
C VAL A 596 8.04 13.71 -10.89
N VAL A 597 8.59 12.69 -11.54
CA VAL A 597 9.75 11.94 -11.03
C VAL A 597 11.01 12.61 -11.55
N TYR A 598 11.94 12.98 -10.67
CA TYR A 598 13.09 13.78 -11.07
C TYR A 598 14.37 13.45 -10.31
N GLN A 599 15.48 13.84 -10.93
CA GLN A 599 16.77 14.04 -10.31
C GLN A 599 17.08 15.54 -10.34
N TYR A 600 17.48 16.10 -9.22
CA TYR A 600 17.95 17.48 -9.12
C TYR A 600 19.38 17.49 -8.64
N ARG A 601 20.28 18.20 -9.31
CA ARG A 601 21.69 18.30 -8.96
C ARG A 601 22.01 19.74 -8.55
N LEU A 602 22.72 19.89 -7.44
CA LEU A 602 23.35 21.15 -7.02
C LEU A 602 24.87 20.97 -6.99
N HIS A 603 25.56 21.76 -7.79
CA HIS A 603 27.01 21.78 -7.86
C HIS A 603 27.61 22.66 -6.74
N PRO A 604 28.87 22.43 -6.35
CA PRO A 604 29.56 23.24 -5.34
C PRO A 604 29.70 24.73 -5.70
N ASP A 605 29.67 25.06 -7.00
CA ASP A 605 29.73 26.43 -7.52
C ASP A 605 28.38 27.16 -7.48
N GLY A 606 27.32 26.49 -6.99
CA GLY A 606 25.97 27.03 -6.90
C GLY A 606 25.12 26.85 -8.14
N ARG A 607 25.66 26.28 -9.24
CA ARG A 607 24.84 25.90 -10.40
C ARG A 607 23.95 24.71 -10.05
N SER A 608 22.76 24.66 -10.64
CA SER A 608 21.84 23.56 -10.42
C SER A 608 21.12 23.17 -11.71
N SER A 609 20.72 21.90 -11.80
CA SER A 609 20.07 21.34 -12.98
C SER A 609 19.18 20.16 -12.62
N PHE A 610 18.35 19.71 -13.56
CA PHE A 610 17.55 18.50 -13.44
C PHE A 610 18.03 17.42 -14.43
N PRO A 611 19.10 16.64 -14.11
CA PRO A 611 19.67 15.66 -15.04
C PRO A 611 18.66 14.68 -15.63
N TYR A 612 17.59 14.41 -14.89
CA TYR A 612 16.45 13.64 -15.34
C TYR A 612 15.16 14.25 -14.77
N ALA A 613 14.14 14.38 -15.61
CA ALA A 613 12.77 14.69 -15.20
C ALA A 613 11.80 13.92 -16.10
N SER A 614 10.77 13.32 -15.50
CA SER A 614 9.71 12.65 -16.24
C SER A 614 8.87 13.64 -17.06
N PRO A 615 8.18 13.20 -18.12
CA PRO A 615 7.30 14.05 -18.93
C PRO A 615 6.21 14.82 -18.14
N GLY A 616 5.79 14.31 -16.97
CA GLY A 616 4.87 14.99 -16.06
C GLY A 616 5.35 16.37 -15.57
N LEU A 617 6.62 16.73 -15.79
CA LEU A 617 7.12 18.09 -15.56
C LEU A 617 6.31 19.15 -16.34
N ALA A 618 5.91 18.82 -17.57
CA ALA A 618 5.12 19.72 -18.41
C ALA A 618 3.73 19.97 -17.83
N GLU A 619 3.12 18.97 -17.19
CA GLU A 619 1.80 19.10 -16.58
C GLU A 619 1.84 19.92 -15.29
N VAL A 620 2.90 19.76 -14.48
CA VAL A 620 3.00 20.43 -13.17
C VAL A 620 3.60 21.83 -13.29
N TYR A 621 4.65 22.01 -14.09
CA TYR A 621 5.41 23.26 -14.21
C TYR A 621 5.23 23.99 -15.55
N GLY A 622 4.64 23.35 -16.57
CA GLY A 622 4.51 23.95 -17.90
C GLY A 622 5.82 23.99 -18.69
N LEU A 623 6.82 23.21 -18.27
CA LEU A 623 8.16 23.17 -18.85
C LEU A 623 8.49 21.76 -19.37
N ALA A 624 9.17 21.70 -20.50
CA ALA A 624 9.69 20.44 -21.04
C ALA A 624 10.96 20.02 -20.27
N PRO A 625 11.17 18.71 -20.02
CA PRO A 625 12.37 18.19 -19.33
C PRO A 625 13.69 18.69 -19.92
N GLU A 626 13.76 18.89 -21.23
CA GLU A 626 14.95 19.34 -21.95
C GLU A 626 15.35 20.77 -21.57
N GLN A 627 14.40 21.62 -21.19
CA GLN A 627 14.65 23.01 -20.80
C GLN A 627 15.34 23.13 -19.45
N VAL A 628 15.20 22.13 -18.59
CA VAL A 628 15.71 22.15 -17.21
C VAL A 628 16.90 21.20 -16.98
N ARG A 629 17.26 20.45 -18.02
CA ARG A 629 18.28 19.38 -17.95
C ARG A 629 19.66 19.89 -17.56
N GLU A 630 20.03 21.05 -18.10
CA GLU A 630 21.35 21.66 -17.88
C GLU A 630 21.29 22.86 -16.92
N ASP A 631 20.11 23.45 -16.72
CA ASP A 631 19.89 24.61 -15.83
C ASP A 631 18.51 24.55 -15.16
N ALA A 632 18.49 24.61 -13.83
CA ALA A 632 17.27 24.59 -13.04
C ALA A 632 16.58 25.97 -12.90
N SER A 633 17.20 27.06 -13.38
CA SER A 633 16.65 28.43 -13.27
C SER A 633 15.20 28.56 -13.76
N PRO A 634 14.79 27.97 -14.90
CA PRO A 634 13.41 28.05 -15.38
C PRO A 634 12.36 27.52 -14.38
N ILE A 635 12.72 26.53 -13.55
CA ILE A 635 11.82 26.01 -12.50
C ILE A 635 11.56 27.07 -11.43
N PHE A 636 12.59 27.84 -11.05
CA PHE A 636 12.45 28.87 -10.03
C PHE A 636 11.68 30.09 -10.55
N ASP A 637 11.69 30.35 -11.85
CA ASP A 637 10.97 31.47 -12.48
C ASP A 637 9.45 31.26 -12.50
N VAL A 638 9.00 30.00 -12.56
CA VAL A 638 7.57 29.64 -12.51
C VAL A 638 7.06 29.40 -11.09
N LEU A 639 7.90 29.53 -10.06
CA LEU A 639 7.44 29.48 -8.67
C LEU A 639 6.70 30.76 -8.28
N HIS A 640 5.76 30.64 -7.35
CA HIS A 640 5.13 31.81 -6.77
C HIS A 640 6.18 32.68 -6.04
N PRO A 641 6.25 34.01 -6.27
CA PRO A 641 7.32 34.88 -5.76
C PRO A 641 7.52 34.80 -4.24
N ALA A 642 6.43 34.63 -3.47
CA ALA A 642 6.49 34.50 -2.02
C ALA A 642 7.16 33.20 -1.52
N ASP A 643 7.25 32.16 -2.36
CA ASP A 643 7.70 30.83 -1.94
C ASP A 643 9.15 30.53 -2.39
N VAL A 644 9.68 31.29 -3.36
CA VAL A 644 11.03 31.08 -3.96
C VAL A 644 12.14 31.02 -2.90
N ASP A 645 12.20 32.01 -2.02
CA ASP A 645 13.26 32.08 -1.00
C ASP A 645 13.14 30.97 0.04
N ALA A 646 11.92 30.54 0.35
CA ALA A 646 11.69 29.43 1.27
C ALA A 646 12.16 28.10 0.67
N VAL A 647 11.83 27.85 -0.59
CA VAL A 647 12.26 26.65 -1.34
C VAL A 647 13.79 26.60 -1.47
N LYS A 648 14.45 27.69 -1.88
CA LYS A 648 15.92 27.73 -1.99
C LYS A 648 16.60 27.45 -0.65
N ARG A 649 16.10 28.04 0.45
CA ARG A 649 16.64 27.80 1.80
C ARG A 649 16.43 26.37 2.28
N SER A 650 15.30 25.74 1.98
CA SER A 650 15.05 24.35 2.39
C SER A 650 15.94 23.38 1.61
N ILE A 651 16.15 23.61 0.30
CA ILE A 651 17.11 22.84 -0.52
C ILE A 651 18.53 22.98 0.04
N ALA A 652 18.99 24.20 0.30
CA ALA A 652 20.32 24.45 0.87
C ALA A 652 20.50 23.84 2.28
N THR A 653 19.41 23.73 3.05
CA THR A 653 19.43 23.07 4.35
C THR A 653 19.59 21.56 4.18
N SER A 654 18.78 20.92 3.34
CA SER A 654 18.91 19.49 3.00
C SER A 654 20.29 19.16 2.42
N ALA A 655 20.87 20.03 1.60
CA ALA A 655 22.22 19.84 1.05
C ALA A 655 23.32 19.77 2.14
N ARG A 656 23.14 20.55 3.22
CA ARG A 656 24.07 20.60 4.35
C ARG A 656 23.85 19.45 5.34
N THR A 657 22.59 19.16 5.68
CA THR A 657 22.25 18.13 6.68
C THR A 657 22.19 16.72 6.11
N MET A 658 22.07 16.57 4.79
CA MET A 658 21.81 15.29 4.09
C MET A 658 20.50 14.62 4.52
N GLU A 659 19.57 15.38 5.10
CA GLU A 659 18.22 14.91 5.42
C GLU A 659 17.30 14.97 4.20
N ILE A 660 16.24 14.16 4.22
CA ILE A 660 15.21 14.15 3.19
C ILE A 660 14.65 15.57 3.02
N TRP A 661 14.66 16.05 1.78
CA TRP A 661 14.04 17.32 1.42
C TRP A 661 12.54 17.13 1.24
N GLN A 662 11.74 17.90 1.96
CA GLN A 662 10.29 17.94 1.81
C GLN A 662 9.80 19.39 1.90
N GLN A 663 9.00 19.83 0.94
CA GLN A 663 8.48 21.20 0.94
C GLN A 663 7.15 21.28 0.16
N GLU A 664 6.17 22.00 0.72
CA GLU A 664 4.96 22.45 0.02
C GLU A 664 5.18 23.88 -0.50
N TYR A 665 4.81 24.15 -1.75
CA TYR A 665 4.96 25.45 -2.37
C TYR A 665 4.04 25.60 -3.59
N ARG A 666 3.92 26.83 -4.10
CA ARG A 666 3.07 27.15 -5.25
C ARG A 666 3.87 27.31 -6.54
N VAL A 667 3.31 26.80 -7.62
CA VAL A 667 3.79 26.94 -9.00
C VAL A 667 2.77 27.77 -9.77
N CYS A 668 3.22 28.86 -10.37
CA CYS A 668 2.47 29.68 -11.30
C CYS A 668 2.60 29.07 -12.69
N HIS A 669 1.63 28.23 -13.07
CA HIS A 669 1.69 27.54 -14.35
C HIS A 669 1.39 28.51 -15.52
N PRO A 670 1.93 28.28 -16.73
CA PRO A 670 1.72 29.16 -17.89
C PRO A 670 0.26 29.35 -18.34
N ASP A 671 -0.66 28.47 -17.95
CA ASP A 671 -2.11 28.62 -18.19
C ASP A 671 -2.79 29.65 -17.26
N GLY A 672 -2.04 30.23 -16.33
CA GLY A 672 -2.51 31.21 -15.35
C GLY A 672 -3.07 30.61 -14.06
N VAL A 673 -3.09 29.28 -13.93
CA VAL A 673 -3.55 28.58 -12.71
C VAL A 673 -2.39 28.41 -11.74
N VAL A 674 -2.61 28.75 -10.47
CA VAL A 674 -1.66 28.49 -9.39
C VAL A 674 -1.87 27.07 -8.88
N ARG A 675 -0.85 26.21 -9.00
CA ARG A 675 -0.86 24.84 -8.48
C ARG A 675 -0.10 24.76 -7.17
N TRP A 676 -0.67 24.07 -6.19
CA TRP A 676 0.06 23.67 -4.99
C TRP A 676 0.75 22.35 -5.24
N VAL A 677 2.05 22.29 -4.95
CA VAL A 677 2.84 21.08 -5.15
C VAL A 677 3.56 20.68 -3.86
N LEU A 678 3.75 19.37 -3.69
CA LEU A 678 4.58 18.78 -2.64
C LEU A 678 5.79 18.14 -3.29
N GLY A 679 6.97 18.70 -3.02
CA GLY A 679 8.24 18.09 -3.37
C GLY A 679 8.75 17.19 -2.26
N HIS A 680 9.21 15.99 -2.61
CA HIS A 680 9.83 15.05 -1.67
C HIS A 680 11.02 14.35 -2.33
N ALA A 681 12.23 14.52 -1.79
CA ALA A 681 13.44 13.98 -2.40
C ALA A 681 14.52 13.59 -1.39
N LYS A 682 15.26 12.51 -1.70
CA LYS A 682 16.38 12.04 -0.89
C LYS A 682 17.71 12.56 -1.46
N PRO A 683 18.56 13.25 -0.67
CA PRO A 683 19.87 13.68 -1.11
C PRO A 683 20.90 12.54 -1.10
N GLU A 684 21.86 12.62 -2.03
CA GLU A 684 23.05 11.79 -2.14
C GLU A 684 24.24 12.68 -2.52
N ARG A 685 25.41 12.47 -1.89
CA ARG A 685 26.63 13.22 -2.23
C ARG A 685 27.39 12.49 -3.32
N GLU A 686 27.69 13.20 -4.40
CA GLU A 686 28.52 12.71 -5.50
C GLU A 686 30.02 12.90 -5.18
N ALA A 687 30.86 12.17 -5.92
CA ALA A 687 32.32 12.16 -5.70
C ALA A 687 33.01 13.52 -5.97
N ASP A 688 32.38 14.39 -6.78
CA ASP A 688 32.83 15.75 -7.10
C ASP A 688 32.41 16.79 -6.04
N GLY A 689 31.69 16.36 -5.00
CA GLY A 689 31.14 17.23 -3.95
C GLY A 689 29.77 17.83 -4.27
N SER A 690 29.20 17.55 -5.46
CA SER A 690 27.82 17.88 -5.81
C SER A 690 26.84 17.09 -4.95
N VAL A 691 25.62 17.60 -4.81
CA VAL A 691 24.51 16.88 -4.16
C VAL A 691 23.46 16.57 -5.21
N LEU A 692 23.06 15.31 -5.30
CA LEU A 692 22.03 14.81 -6.21
C LEU A 692 20.82 14.35 -5.38
N TRP A 693 19.64 14.89 -5.68
CA TRP A 693 18.39 14.49 -5.06
C TRP A 693 17.60 13.62 -6.01
N HIS A 694 17.11 12.49 -5.51
CA HIS A 694 16.16 11.62 -6.20
C HIS A 694 14.79 11.79 -5.55
N GLY A 695 13.79 12.22 -6.31
CA GLY A 695 12.51 12.59 -5.71
C GLY A 695 11.34 12.58 -6.66
N TYR A 696 10.19 12.93 -6.09
CA TYR A 696 8.98 13.15 -6.83
C TYR A 696 8.27 14.43 -6.38
N ILE A 697 7.47 15.01 -7.27
CA ILE A 697 6.68 16.22 -7.03
C ILE A 697 5.24 15.89 -7.36
N THR A 698 4.33 16.10 -6.41
CA THR A 698 2.92 15.77 -6.60
C THR A 698 2.08 17.04 -6.55
N ASP A 699 1.11 17.16 -7.44
CA ASP A 699 0.08 18.19 -7.34
C ASP A 699 -0.86 17.89 -6.16
N ILE A 700 -0.94 18.83 -5.23
CA ILE A 700 -1.78 18.78 -4.03
C ILE A 700 -2.83 19.90 -4.01
N THR A 701 -3.11 20.54 -5.15
CA THR A 701 -4.07 21.64 -5.29
C THR A 701 -5.45 21.25 -4.80
N ALA A 702 -5.99 20.12 -5.28
CA ALA A 702 -7.30 19.62 -4.84
C ALA A 702 -7.37 19.36 -3.32
N ARG A 703 -6.25 18.92 -2.71
CA ARG A 703 -6.18 18.75 -1.25
C ARG A 703 -6.24 20.10 -0.54
N LYS A 704 -5.49 21.10 -1.00
CA LYS A 704 -5.48 22.45 -0.41
C LYS A 704 -6.82 23.16 -0.56
N GLU A 705 -7.48 23.02 -1.71
CA GLU A 705 -8.83 23.53 -1.93
C GLU A 705 -9.85 22.87 -0.99
N ALA A 706 -9.75 21.55 -0.79
CA ALA A 706 -10.61 20.84 0.15
C ALA A 706 -10.35 21.24 1.61
N GLU A 707 -9.08 21.42 2.00
CA GLU A 707 -8.71 21.90 3.34
C GLU A 707 -9.26 23.31 3.61
N GLU A 708 -9.12 24.22 2.64
CA GLU A 708 -9.65 25.58 2.73
C GLU A 708 -11.18 25.59 2.76
N ALA A 709 -11.84 24.80 1.92
CA ALA A 709 -13.30 24.66 1.92
C ALA A 709 -13.83 24.11 3.26
N LEU A 710 -13.13 23.12 3.84
CA LEU A 710 -13.46 22.60 5.17
C LEU A 710 -13.25 23.65 6.25
N HIS A 711 -12.19 24.46 6.16
CA HIS A 711 -11.95 25.55 7.11
C HIS A 711 -13.04 26.63 7.03
N GLN A 712 -13.46 27.01 5.83
CA GLN A 712 -14.55 27.95 5.60
C GLN A 712 -15.89 27.41 6.12
N LEU A 713 -16.22 26.14 5.85
CA LEU A 713 -17.42 25.49 6.39
C LEU A 713 -17.40 25.39 7.92
N ALA A 714 -16.23 25.18 8.51
CA ALA A 714 -16.08 25.11 9.96
C ALA A 714 -16.24 26.46 10.65
N THR A 715 -15.93 27.58 9.96
CA THR A 715 -15.85 28.90 10.58
C THR A 715 -16.90 29.93 10.15
N THR A 716 -17.44 29.78 8.93
CA THR A 716 -18.34 30.76 8.31
C THR A 716 -19.67 30.12 7.89
N ASP A 717 -20.73 30.93 7.85
CA ASP A 717 -22.02 30.57 7.27
C ASP A 717 -21.93 30.74 5.75
N THR A 718 -22.11 29.65 5.01
CA THR A 718 -21.90 29.61 3.55
C THR A 718 -22.84 30.51 2.75
N LEU A 719 -24.00 30.85 3.33
CA LEU A 719 -24.96 31.73 2.66
C LEU A 719 -24.58 33.20 2.81
N THR A 720 -24.21 33.62 4.02
CA THR A 720 -24.07 35.04 4.38
C THR A 720 -22.62 35.52 4.50
N GLY A 721 -21.64 34.62 4.56
CA GLY A 721 -20.22 34.96 4.77
C GLY A 721 -19.89 35.47 6.19
N LEU A 722 -20.89 35.57 7.07
CA LEU A 722 -20.69 35.85 8.49
C LEU A 722 -20.15 34.62 9.22
N GLN A 723 -19.72 34.79 10.48
CA GLN A 723 -19.35 33.64 11.29
C GLN A 723 -20.56 32.70 11.48
N ASN A 724 -20.34 31.39 11.40
CA ASN A 724 -21.40 30.45 11.76
C ASN A 724 -21.63 30.46 13.28
N ARG A 725 -22.74 29.86 13.72
CA ARG A 725 -23.10 29.78 15.15
C ARG A 725 -21.94 29.32 16.03
N ARG A 726 -21.21 28.27 15.63
CA ARG A 726 -20.14 27.70 16.45
C ARG A 726 -18.99 28.71 16.65
N SER A 727 -18.48 29.29 15.56
CA SER A 727 -17.35 30.22 15.63
C SER A 727 -17.69 31.54 16.31
N PHE A 728 -18.92 32.03 16.13
CA PHE A 728 -19.41 33.19 16.89
C PHE A 728 -19.37 32.91 18.40
N TYR A 729 -19.87 31.75 18.83
CA TYR A 729 -19.87 31.37 20.24
C TYR A 729 -18.46 31.19 20.83
N GLU A 730 -17.55 30.55 20.08
CA GLU A 730 -16.17 30.37 20.52
C GLU A 730 -15.47 31.72 20.72
N ARG A 731 -15.62 32.65 19.75
CA ARG A 731 -15.03 34.00 19.83
C ARG A 731 -15.67 34.85 20.92
N ALA A 732 -17.00 34.81 21.06
CA ALA A 732 -17.71 35.58 22.08
C ALA A 732 -17.40 35.08 23.51
N ASN A 733 -17.21 33.78 23.71
CA ASN A 733 -16.73 33.25 24.99
C ASN A 733 -15.29 33.70 25.31
N ALA A 734 -14.42 33.79 24.29
CA ALA A 734 -13.06 34.30 24.47
C ALA A 734 -13.05 35.78 24.89
N GLU A 735 -13.91 36.61 24.27
CA GLU A 735 -14.05 38.03 24.65
C GLU A 735 -14.72 38.22 26.03
N LEU A 736 -15.69 37.37 26.40
CA LEU A 736 -16.23 37.35 27.76
C LEU A 736 -15.13 37.01 28.79
N ALA A 737 -14.29 36.01 28.51
CA ALA A 737 -13.16 35.66 29.36
C ALA A 737 -12.09 36.77 29.43
N ARG A 738 -11.95 37.59 28.39
CA ARG A 738 -11.08 38.77 28.38
C ARG A 738 -11.67 39.91 29.23
N THR A 739 -12.96 40.18 29.09
CA THR A 739 -13.69 41.20 29.85
C THR A 739 -13.71 40.87 31.36
N ARG A 740 -13.85 39.59 31.73
CA ARG A 740 -13.70 39.16 33.13
C ARG A 740 -12.33 39.47 33.74
N ARG A 741 -11.25 39.35 32.95
CA ARG A 741 -9.89 39.65 33.40
C ARG A 741 -9.63 41.15 33.49
N HIS A 742 -10.33 41.95 32.68
CA HIS A 742 -10.23 43.40 32.66
C HIS A 742 -11.64 44.03 32.61
N PRO A 743 -12.31 44.19 33.78
CA PRO A 743 -13.69 44.69 33.85
C PRO A 743 -13.90 46.06 33.23
N THR A 744 -12.84 46.86 33.09
CA THR A 744 -12.85 48.17 32.44
C THR A 744 -13.06 48.09 30.92
N LEU A 745 -12.81 46.91 30.31
CA LEU A 745 -12.89 46.76 28.87
C LEU A 745 -14.33 46.73 28.38
N GLY A 746 -15.34 46.28 29.14
CA GLY A 746 -16.75 46.27 28.71
C GLY A 746 -17.04 45.44 27.44
N GLY A 747 -18.32 45.18 27.18
CA GLY A 747 -18.76 44.49 25.97
C GLY A 747 -20.28 44.39 25.93
N ALA A 748 -20.84 44.25 24.74
CA ALA A 748 -22.28 44.05 24.58
C ALA A 748 -22.61 43.10 23.43
N LEU A 749 -23.76 42.46 23.53
CA LEU A 749 -24.31 41.56 22.54
C LEU A 749 -25.64 42.10 22.03
N VAL A 750 -25.83 42.06 20.72
CA VAL A 750 -27.05 42.47 20.04
C VAL A 750 -27.58 41.29 19.23
N MET A 751 -28.78 40.81 19.56
CA MET A 751 -29.51 39.87 18.72
C MET A 751 -30.38 40.63 17.73
N VAL A 752 -30.43 40.13 16.49
CA VAL A 752 -31.15 40.71 15.38
C VAL A 752 -31.98 39.63 14.72
N ASP A 753 -33.25 39.92 14.47
CA ASP A 753 -34.15 39.02 13.77
C ASP A 753 -34.97 39.78 12.73
N LEU A 754 -35.07 39.20 11.53
CA LEU A 754 -35.75 39.82 10.41
C LEU A 754 -37.26 39.67 10.53
N ASP A 755 -37.95 40.80 10.61
CA ASP A 755 -39.40 40.81 10.76
C ASP A 755 -40.08 40.24 9.50
N HIS A 756 -41.00 39.29 9.71
CA HIS A 756 -41.80 38.69 8.66
C HIS A 756 -40.99 37.99 7.55
N PHE A 757 -39.77 37.53 7.82
CA PHE A 757 -38.93 36.84 6.83
C PHE A 757 -39.61 35.61 6.23
N LYS A 758 -40.33 34.82 7.02
CA LYS A 758 -41.16 33.72 6.52
C LYS A 758 -42.13 34.14 5.42
N ARG A 759 -42.77 35.32 5.54
CA ARG A 759 -43.67 35.84 4.51
C ARG A 759 -42.93 36.15 3.21
N ILE A 760 -41.68 36.60 3.29
CA ILE A 760 -40.84 36.85 2.12
C ILE A 760 -40.54 35.53 1.40
N ASN A 761 -40.15 34.49 2.15
CA ASN A 761 -39.94 33.15 1.60
C ASN A 761 -41.20 32.57 0.96
N ASP A 762 -42.34 32.69 1.64
CA ASP A 762 -43.62 32.16 1.15
C ASP A 762 -44.12 32.92 -0.11
N THR A 763 -43.78 34.20 -0.24
CA THR A 763 -44.24 35.05 -1.36
C THR A 763 -43.30 35.01 -2.58
N PHE A 764 -41.98 35.01 -2.34
CA PHE A 764 -40.97 35.19 -3.39
C PHE A 764 -40.04 33.99 -3.57
N GLY A 765 -40.17 32.95 -2.74
CA GLY A 765 -39.36 31.75 -2.76
C GLY A 765 -38.03 31.88 -2.02
N HIS A 766 -37.44 30.73 -1.67
CA HIS A 766 -36.22 30.64 -0.87
C HIS A 766 -35.00 31.35 -1.50
N ALA A 767 -34.87 31.33 -2.83
CA ALA A 767 -33.77 32.02 -3.51
C ALA A 767 -33.80 33.54 -3.30
N VAL A 768 -34.99 34.15 -3.16
CA VAL A 768 -35.13 35.57 -2.81
C VAL A 768 -34.85 35.80 -1.34
N GLY A 769 -35.31 34.89 -0.46
CA GLY A 769 -34.95 34.92 0.96
C GLY A 769 -33.45 34.87 1.21
N ASP A 770 -32.74 34.05 0.44
CA ASP A 770 -31.27 33.94 0.50
C ASP A 770 -30.59 35.27 0.16
N ARG A 771 -31.06 35.98 -0.88
CA ARG A 771 -30.56 37.32 -1.22
C ARG A 771 -30.88 38.36 -0.15
N VAL A 772 -32.03 38.24 0.52
CA VAL A 772 -32.39 39.11 1.65
C VAL A 772 -31.43 38.88 2.83
N LEU A 773 -31.11 37.63 3.15
CA LEU A 773 -30.16 37.29 4.22
C LEU A 773 -28.74 37.78 3.89
N GLN A 774 -28.30 37.62 2.65
CA GLN A 774 -27.01 38.15 2.16
C GLN A 774 -26.94 39.67 2.25
N HIS A 775 -28.00 40.37 1.84
CA HIS A 775 -28.07 41.83 1.92
C HIS A 775 -28.00 42.32 3.37
N VAL A 776 -28.77 41.69 4.27
CA VAL A 776 -28.74 42.03 5.69
C VAL A 776 -27.36 41.77 6.29
N ALA A 777 -26.74 40.65 5.96
CA ALA A 777 -25.38 40.34 6.40
C ALA A 777 -24.38 41.40 5.95
N GLN A 778 -24.47 41.88 4.71
CA GLN A 778 -23.64 42.98 4.21
C GLN A 778 -23.89 44.28 5.00
N VAL A 779 -25.15 44.64 5.24
CA VAL A 779 -25.50 45.84 6.03
C VAL A 779 -24.96 45.74 7.46
N ILE A 780 -24.97 44.55 8.06
CA ILE A 780 -24.35 44.29 9.36
C ILE A 780 -22.84 44.49 9.27
N GLN A 781 -22.15 43.83 8.33
CA GLN A 781 -20.69 43.93 8.16
C GLN A 781 -20.23 45.39 7.97
N ASP A 782 -20.92 46.15 7.11
CA ASP A 782 -20.64 47.55 6.83
C ASP A 782 -20.91 48.47 8.04
N ALA A 783 -21.55 47.98 9.09
CA ALA A 783 -21.82 48.73 10.32
C ALA A 783 -20.79 48.44 11.44
N LEU A 784 -20.02 47.35 11.33
CA LEU A 784 -19.08 46.88 12.35
C LEU A 784 -17.74 47.63 12.30
N ARG A 785 -17.09 47.72 13.47
CA ARG A 785 -15.68 48.13 13.58
C ARG A 785 -14.79 46.89 13.47
N ALA A 786 -13.48 47.10 13.29
CA ALA A 786 -12.51 46.00 13.18
C ALA A 786 -12.47 45.05 14.40
N GLU A 787 -12.84 45.57 15.58
CA GLU A 787 -12.89 44.83 16.85
C GLU A 787 -14.23 44.12 17.10
N ASP A 788 -15.28 44.52 16.37
CA ASP A 788 -16.61 43.92 16.46
C ASP A 788 -16.72 42.73 15.50
N PHE A 789 -17.64 41.81 15.77
CA PHE A 789 -17.90 40.70 14.88
C PHE A 789 -19.37 40.27 14.93
N ALA A 790 -19.84 39.67 13.85
CA ALA A 790 -21.20 39.17 13.75
C ALA A 790 -21.22 37.72 13.25
N GLY A 791 -22.27 37.01 13.64
CA GLY A 791 -22.54 35.65 13.21
C GLY A 791 -24.01 35.44 12.91
N ARG A 792 -24.30 34.46 12.04
CA ARG A 792 -25.66 33.97 11.79
C ARG A 792 -25.90 32.75 12.66
N LEU A 793 -26.89 32.84 13.56
CA LEU A 793 -27.16 31.78 14.54
C LEU A 793 -28.06 30.68 13.97
N GLY A 794 -28.87 31.00 12.97
CA GLY A 794 -29.71 30.07 12.23
C GLY A 794 -30.92 30.77 11.62
N GLY A 795 -31.46 30.27 10.50
CA GLY A 795 -32.65 30.85 9.88
C GLY A 795 -32.49 32.34 9.55
N GLU A 796 -33.32 33.18 10.16
CA GLU A 796 -33.35 34.65 10.03
C GLU A 796 -32.68 35.40 11.19
N GLU A 797 -32.01 34.68 12.10
CA GLU A 797 -31.41 35.21 13.32
C GLU A 797 -29.91 35.50 13.15
N PHE A 798 -29.53 36.72 13.50
CA PHE A 798 -28.14 37.18 13.55
C PHE A 798 -27.79 37.64 14.96
N ALA A 799 -26.50 37.56 15.29
CA ALA A 799 -25.96 38.13 16.51
C ALA A 799 -24.72 38.97 16.20
N VAL A 800 -24.60 40.09 16.91
CA VAL A 800 -23.48 41.01 16.83
C VAL A 800 -22.86 41.12 18.22
N PHE A 801 -21.54 40.97 18.29
CA PHE A 801 -20.77 41.24 19.48
C PHE A 801 -20.01 42.55 19.29
N LEU A 802 -20.22 43.48 20.23
CA LEU A 802 -19.58 44.78 20.25
C LEU A 802 -18.50 44.78 21.34
N ALA A 803 -17.24 44.80 20.91
CA ALA A 803 -16.14 44.89 21.84
C ALA A 803 -16.10 46.30 22.44
N HIS A 804 -15.80 46.39 23.73
CA HIS A 804 -15.65 47.68 24.40
C HIS A 804 -16.88 48.59 24.42
N ALA A 805 -18.07 48.00 24.29
CA ALA A 805 -19.33 48.71 24.30
C ALA A 805 -20.02 48.66 25.67
N SER A 806 -20.60 49.79 26.08
CA SER A 806 -21.61 49.86 27.14
C SER A 806 -22.99 49.47 26.61
N GLU A 807 -23.95 49.27 27.51
CA GLU A 807 -25.36 49.07 27.12
C GLU A 807 -25.90 50.22 26.26
N SER A 808 -25.58 51.47 26.61
CA SER A 808 -25.95 52.65 25.82
C SER A 808 -25.30 52.65 24.43
N GLY A 809 -24.05 52.20 24.32
CA GLY A 809 -23.35 52.06 23.04
C GLY A 809 -23.99 50.98 22.16
N ALA A 810 -24.41 49.87 22.76
CA ALA A 810 -25.11 48.79 22.08
C ALA A 810 -26.47 49.23 21.53
N LEU A 811 -27.25 49.97 22.31
CA LEU A 811 -28.53 50.53 21.88
C LEU A 811 -28.38 51.52 20.72
N GLN A 812 -27.39 52.41 20.79
CA GLN A 812 -27.11 53.35 19.70
C GLN A 812 -26.68 52.62 18.41
N PHE A 813 -25.84 51.58 18.54
CA PHE A 813 -25.46 50.73 17.41
C PHE A 813 -26.68 50.04 16.80
N ALA A 814 -27.52 49.41 17.63
CA ALA A 814 -28.70 48.69 17.19
C ALA A 814 -29.73 49.62 16.52
N GLU A 815 -29.97 50.82 17.03
CA GLU A 815 -30.88 51.78 16.38
C GLU A 815 -30.35 52.26 15.04
N ARG A 816 -29.03 52.50 14.94
CA ARG A 816 -28.39 52.86 13.67
C ARG A 816 -28.52 51.72 12.66
N LEU A 817 -28.29 50.47 13.08
CA LEU A 817 -28.40 49.30 12.23
C LEU A 817 -29.85 49.06 11.78
N ARG A 818 -30.82 49.19 12.69
CA ARG A 818 -32.26 49.14 12.39
C ARG A 818 -32.66 50.17 11.33
N GLY A 819 -32.23 51.41 11.50
CA GLY A 819 -32.48 52.49 10.54
C GLY A 819 -31.89 52.19 9.16
N ARG A 820 -30.66 51.66 9.10
CA ARG A 820 -30.02 51.27 7.83
C ARG A 820 -30.78 50.15 7.13
N ILE A 821 -31.19 49.11 7.86
CA ILE A 821 -31.96 47.99 7.28
C ILE A 821 -33.31 48.49 6.73
N ALA A 822 -34.00 49.36 7.46
CA ALA A 822 -35.30 49.89 7.03
C ALA A 822 -35.24 50.78 5.78
N VAL A 823 -34.14 51.53 5.59
CA VAL A 823 -33.99 52.49 4.48
C VAL A 823 -33.26 51.89 3.27
N THR A 824 -32.63 50.73 3.41
CA THR A 824 -31.87 50.08 2.33
C THR A 824 -32.62 48.87 1.76
N PRO A 825 -33.49 49.05 0.75
CA PRO A 825 -34.25 47.95 0.17
C PRO A 825 -33.34 46.96 -0.58
N VAL A 826 -33.75 45.69 -0.61
CA VAL A 826 -33.11 44.66 -1.44
C VAL A 826 -33.55 44.87 -2.88
N ILE A 827 -32.60 45.17 -3.78
CA ILE A 827 -32.89 45.39 -5.20
C ILE A 827 -32.95 44.05 -5.91
N LEU A 828 -34.14 43.70 -6.40
CA LEU A 828 -34.38 42.47 -7.17
C LEU A 828 -34.97 42.80 -8.54
N PRO A 829 -34.86 41.90 -9.54
CA PRO A 829 -35.50 42.07 -10.85
C PRO A 829 -37.02 42.27 -10.78
N THR A 830 -37.65 41.76 -9.70
CA THR A 830 -39.10 41.82 -9.45
C THR A 830 -39.55 43.09 -8.71
N GLY A 831 -38.63 43.99 -8.36
CA GLY A 831 -38.88 45.22 -7.59
C GLY A 831 -38.17 45.27 -6.23
N PRO A 832 -38.05 46.45 -5.60
CA PRO A 832 -37.37 46.61 -4.31
C PRO A 832 -38.19 46.02 -3.16
N ILE A 833 -37.55 45.27 -2.27
CA ILE A 833 -38.15 44.75 -1.03
C ILE A 833 -37.63 45.54 0.17
N THR A 834 -38.52 46.23 0.86
CA THR A 834 -38.23 46.86 2.17
C THR A 834 -38.45 45.85 3.28
N LEU A 835 -37.51 45.77 4.21
CA LEU A 835 -37.58 44.89 5.37
C LEU A 835 -37.33 45.67 6.66
N THR A 836 -37.85 45.14 7.76
CA THR A 836 -37.56 45.65 9.10
C THR A 836 -36.95 44.52 9.93
N ALA A 837 -36.27 44.89 11.01
CA ALA A 837 -35.69 43.94 11.94
C ALA A 837 -35.97 44.38 13.38
N SER A 838 -36.14 43.40 14.25
CA SER A 838 -36.25 43.57 15.69
C SER A 838 -34.89 43.31 16.33
N PHE A 839 -34.57 44.04 17.40
CA PHE A 839 -33.27 43.99 18.06
C PHE A 839 -33.39 43.84 19.57
N GLY A 840 -32.57 42.97 20.14
CA GLY A 840 -32.41 42.82 21.59
C GLY A 840 -30.97 43.04 22.01
N CYS A 841 -30.72 43.99 22.90
CA CYS A 841 -29.37 44.33 23.38
C CYS A 841 -29.16 43.85 24.82
N SER A 842 -28.00 43.28 25.12
CA SER A 842 -27.55 42.99 26.48
C SER A 842 -26.08 43.37 26.64
N ALA A 843 -25.75 44.14 27.67
CA ALA A 843 -24.36 44.30 28.07
C ALA A 843 -23.82 43.02 28.74
N LEU A 844 -22.50 42.88 28.72
CA LEU A 844 -21.77 41.89 29.51
C LEU A 844 -21.69 42.36 30.96
N GLU A 845 -21.92 41.44 31.90
CA GLU A 845 -21.82 41.67 33.34
C GLU A 845 -20.67 40.83 33.93
N ASN A 846 -20.01 41.34 34.96
CA ASN A 846 -18.85 40.68 35.60
C ASN A 846 -19.18 39.29 36.22
N GLY A 847 -20.46 38.95 36.38
CA GLY A 847 -20.94 37.67 36.91
C GLY A 847 -21.47 36.68 35.87
N ASP A 848 -21.43 36.99 34.58
CA ASP A 848 -21.98 36.11 33.55
C ASP A 848 -21.15 34.84 33.41
N PRO A 849 -21.70 33.62 33.63
CA PRO A 849 -20.96 32.36 33.65
C PRO A 849 -20.46 31.91 32.27
N ALA A 850 -21.19 32.24 31.21
CA ALA A 850 -20.91 31.94 29.81
C ALA A 850 -21.66 32.92 28.90
N ILE A 851 -21.29 32.98 27.62
CA ILE A 851 -21.98 33.85 26.66
C ILE A 851 -23.46 33.49 26.49
N ASP A 852 -23.84 32.22 26.71
CA ASP A 852 -25.23 31.74 26.67
C ASP A 852 -26.16 32.54 27.59
N THR A 853 -25.67 32.99 28.76
CA THR A 853 -26.47 33.81 29.69
C THR A 853 -26.73 35.20 29.12
N VAL A 854 -25.73 35.80 28.47
CA VAL A 854 -25.84 37.11 27.82
C VAL A 854 -26.77 37.03 26.61
N LEU A 855 -26.63 35.97 25.82
CA LEU A 855 -27.51 35.67 24.69
C LEU A 855 -28.95 35.48 25.14
N ALA A 856 -29.21 34.74 26.22
CA ALA A 856 -30.57 34.59 26.74
C ALA A 856 -31.21 35.92 27.19
N ARG A 857 -30.42 36.84 27.76
CA ARG A 857 -30.90 38.20 28.09
C ARG A 857 -31.21 39.01 26.84
N ALA A 858 -30.33 38.96 25.84
CA ALA A 858 -30.54 39.63 24.55
C ALA A 858 -31.75 39.06 23.80
N ASP A 859 -31.95 37.74 23.83
CA ASP A 859 -33.09 37.05 23.22
C ASP A 859 -34.42 37.46 23.89
N HIS A 860 -34.44 37.53 25.21
CA HIS A 860 -35.62 38.01 25.94
C HIS A 860 -35.93 39.49 25.63
N ALA A 861 -34.91 40.32 25.39
CA ALA A 861 -35.11 41.68 24.90
C ALA A 861 -35.64 41.70 23.46
N LEU A 862 -35.10 40.87 22.59
CA LEU A 862 -35.58 40.69 21.21
C LEU A 862 -37.05 40.23 21.18
N TYR A 863 -37.44 39.33 22.06
CA TYR A 863 -38.83 38.90 22.20
C TYR A 863 -39.77 40.05 22.62
N ARG A 864 -39.32 40.93 23.52
CA ARG A 864 -40.06 42.17 23.83
C ARG A 864 -40.16 43.09 22.60
N ALA A 865 -39.10 43.18 21.80
CA ALA A 865 -39.12 43.99 20.58
C ALA A 865 -40.15 43.46 19.59
N LYS A 866 -40.19 42.13 19.40
CA LYS A 866 -41.16 41.44 18.54
C LYS A 866 -42.60 41.60 19.04
N SER A 867 -42.85 41.37 20.33
CA SER A 867 -44.20 41.46 20.92
C SER A 867 -44.70 42.90 21.07
N GLY A 868 -43.79 43.87 21.24
CA GLY A 868 -44.12 45.30 21.34
C GLY A 868 -44.59 45.94 20.04
N GLY A 869 -44.45 45.27 18.89
CA GLY A 869 -44.85 45.77 17.58
C GLY A 869 -43.76 45.74 16.51
N ARG A 870 -42.66 45.01 16.74
CA ARG A 870 -41.53 44.83 15.81
C ARG A 870 -40.82 46.15 15.44
N ASN A 871 -39.85 46.08 14.51
CA ASN A 871 -39.07 47.22 14.01
C ASN A 871 -38.60 48.18 15.12
N ARG A 872 -37.99 47.63 16.17
CA ARG A 872 -37.52 48.40 17.34
C ARG A 872 -36.34 47.73 18.02
N VAL A 873 -35.69 48.50 18.88
CA VAL A 873 -34.61 48.05 19.74
C VAL A 873 -35.09 48.01 21.18
N GLU A 874 -34.81 46.92 21.88
CA GLU A 874 -35.08 46.75 23.31
C GLU A 874 -33.79 46.41 24.07
N ALA A 875 -33.60 47.03 25.23
CA ALA A 875 -32.51 46.70 26.15
C ALA A 875 -32.93 45.55 27.08
N SER A 876 -31.98 44.74 27.57
CA SER A 876 -32.21 43.78 28.65
C SER A 876 -32.70 44.49 29.92
N ALA A 877 -33.60 43.86 30.67
CA ALA A 877 -34.04 44.42 31.95
C ALA A 877 -32.89 44.32 32.99
N PRO A 878 -32.64 45.36 33.79
CA PRO A 878 -31.61 45.28 34.83
C PRO A 878 -31.98 44.20 35.83
N ARG A 879 -30.99 43.40 36.26
CA ARG A 879 -31.15 42.47 37.38
C ARG A 879 -31.58 43.30 38.61
N ALA A 880 -32.65 42.87 39.29
CA ALA A 880 -32.94 43.38 40.62
C ALA A 880 -31.69 43.13 41.50
N PRO A 881 -31.18 44.14 42.23
CA PRO A 881 -30.04 43.95 43.11
C PRO A 881 -30.39 42.86 44.14
N LEU A 882 -29.51 41.86 44.27
CA LEU A 882 -29.57 40.85 45.32
C LEU A 882 -29.38 41.47 46.69
#